data_AF-A0A261CCX8-F1
#
_entry.id   AF-A0A261CCX8-F1
#
_cell.length_a   1.000
_cell.length_b   1.000
_cell.length_c   1.000
_cell.angle_alpha   90.00
_cell.angle_beta   90.00
_cell.angle_gamma   90.00
#
_symmetry.space_group_name_H-M   'P 1'
#
loop_
_entity.id
_entity.type
_entity.pdbx_description
1 polymer ?
#
loop_
_entity_poly.entity_id
_entity_poly.type
_entity_poly.pdbx_seq_one_letter_code
_entity_poly.pdbx_strand_id
1 'polypeptide(L)'
;MVILKTFKSPLCIVSIILFVFFIVLNDNLLERNVDDLFPIKFYHIAFVDYRTNTPRLRIFSINGCLRNSKYLNVDIHQKGIRTPTRIKVYGHPMETRCPSAYGPATPCFFSSHTFETYLTVTGGLTKVGITMCVQPVYYYSQWQNIVLYIEAWRAQGATRFIVFYHSSTKDTRKVLDYYQDLGVIELRPWPSFGSLPNDIADKYPSIDNSAYIFAQFLALNLCILEIQTTIGAAIDFDEIAVPLNGTTLDYATKEMSGTNVGALEFENNYVSMNPPIYTSDFSGFIFDASVIDFHYVHYVKSFIDKSKITKISDGALLHLRFNVNSLKANTISKPFRFFPNNASHHIENMHETVKSIFGKTPPPASLKFLDTFNMCEKRSLNEGTCHSATCKSDMDAVHEWVYDRTEGVFLAGETNPPRLRIFSLNGCLGNNKFLYVDLYYEDKITPTRMKVYGNTLDDKCPSDFAPRRLCFYIPHTFVENLSVTEGLTKVVIELGLRKVELPVQEIHKPVQQGLTICVQPVYYYTQWQNIVLYIEAWRAQGATRFIVFYHSSTKDTRKVLDYYKDLGIIELRPWGSFGNLHKDIVDKKPIIDNNAYLFSYILASNICILDIKTTLGAAIDFDEIIVPINGTMLDYASKEMTGTDVGALLFESNYVAMNPSIYTSDFSGISSPSFYRKGLNKFIFNVSVIDLCETHYAKSFIDKSKITKDAAGLVLHMRFNVKDFDDVPTSKPIHFFPNDTSQHIQNMHKTIQTIFGSSPPSVPMDSLNVFVECGLRQFKQGMCHGAICKPDMDAVHEWVYDKTEGIVLNGQINSSFPIIFYHNAYVDHRSNPPRLRIFSLNGCTDKANFLIVDVFYEGIKNPIKLKMYSDSLEGNCPSTYGPAKPCFYVAHTFFAELTATGGITKVIIRMGRRDVQLSIKDIDRRYEKGITLCLQPVYYYTQWQNIVLYIEAWRAQGATRFIVFYHSSTKDTRKVLDYYQSLGLLEIRSWPNFGDLPIKGASQYPKIDESAFIFSYFLAMNICVLDIKTAVGSIADFDEIMVPRNGTTLEYALKEMVNTDVGALSFENNYVAMEPSIYSSDFSGVSKPIFFERGGPRKYIFNASVIDLCQVHWVRSFIDQSKKSKNADGALMHLRFNAKDFKEKRVSKPFQFFPSTTSQHIQNMKTTIRNLFGTSPPAVPLNVIDVINKCVDRIGGKGLCHSTGGLCKADMDKAYDWVYDETKGLFL
;
A
#
# COMPACT_ATOMS: atom_id res chain seq x y z
N MET A 1 -43.34 -21.60 -36.61
CA MET A 1 -44.43 -22.18 -37.42
C MET A 1 -45.34 -21.16 -38.13
N VAL A 2 -45.66 -19.99 -37.57
CA VAL A 2 -46.69 -19.07 -38.13
C VAL A 2 -46.43 -18.60 -39.58
N ILE A 3 -45.17 -18.39 -39.97
CA ILE A 3 -44.78 -17.79 -41.27
C ILE A 3 -45.05 -18.70 -42.49
N LEU A 4 -45.20 -20.01 -42.30
CA LEU A 4 -45.24 -20.99 -43.41
C LEU A 4 -46.57 -21.08 -44.17
N LYS A 5 -47.64 -20.41 -43.73
CA LYS A 5 -48.96 -20.51 -44.41
C LYS A 5 -49.15 -19.55 -45.59
N THR A 6 -48.25 -18.58 -45.80
CA THR A 6 -48.50 -17.43 -46.70
C THR A 6 -47.89 -17.57 -48.10
N PHE A 7 -46.94 -18.50 -48.32
CA PHE A 7 -46.20 -18.61 -49.58
C PHE A 7 -46.59 -19.86 -50.39
N LYS A 8 -47.26 -19.66 -51.52
CA LYS A 8 -47.63 -20.73 -52.48
C LYS A 8 -46.57 -21.03 -53.55
N SER A 9 -45.37 -20.44 -53.48
CA SER A 9 -44.30 -20.64 -54.45
C SER A 9 -43.26 -21.66 -53.95
N PRO A 10 -43.02 -22.78 -54.66
CA PRO A 10 -41.97 -23.73 -54.31
C PRO A 10 -40.58 -23.10 -54.25
N LEU A 11 -40.26 -22.16 -55.17
CA LEU A 11 -38.98 -21.45 -55.15
C LEU A 11 -38.79 -20.63 -53.86
N CYS A 12 -39.83 -19.99 -53.34
CA CYS A 12 -39.70 -19.26 -52.07
C CYS A 12 -39.42 -20.20 -50.90
N ILE A 13 -40.04 -21.39 -50.87
CA ILE A 13 -39.81 -22.39 -49.82
C ILE A 13 -38.38 -22.95 -49.91
N VAL A 14 -37.92 -23.33 -51.11
CA VAL A 14 -36.54 -23.80 -51.32
C VAL A 14 -35.51 -22.71 -50.99
N SER A 15 -35.75 -21.46 -51.38
CA SER A 15 -34.88 -20.33 -51.02
C SER A 15 -34.84 -20.06 -49.52
N ILE A 16 -35.98 -20.14 -48.81
CA ILE A 16 -36.01 -19.98 -47.34
C ILE A 16 -35.30 -21.15 -46.65
N ILE A 17 -35.48 -22.38 -47.12
CA ILE A 17 -34.76 -23.55 -46.59
C ILE A 17 -33.26 -23.40 -46.82
N LEU A 18 -32.81 -23.04 -48.03
CA LEU A 18 -31.41 -22.78 -48.33
C LEU A 18 -30.83 -21.62 -47.51
N PHE A 19 -31.60 -20.54 -47.30
CA PHE A 19 -31.17 -19.39 -46.50
C PHE A 19 -31.03 -19.74 -45.01
N VAL A 20 -31.97 -20.51 -44.45
CA VAL A 20 -31.86 -21.05 -43.08
C VAL A 20 -30.71 -22.04 -42.97
N PHE A 21 -30.47 -22.89 -43.97
CA PHE A 21 -29.36 -23.83 -44.00
C PHE A 21 -28.00 -23.10 -44.11
N PHE A 22 -27.93 -22.01 -44.89
CA PHE A 22 -26.77 -21.11 -44.95
C PHE A 22 -26.54 -20.36 -43.63
N ILE A 23 -27.59 -19.91 -42.95
CA ILE A 23 -27.49 -19.32 -41.61
C ILE A 23 -26.94 -20.34 -40.62
N VAL A 24 -27.47 -21.57 -40.59
CA VAL A 24 -27.02 -22.63 -39.67
C VAL A 24 -25.59 -23.11 -39.96
N LEU A 25 -25.15 -23.07 -41.23
CA LEU A 25 -23.75 -23.31 -41.59
C LEU A 25 -22.84 -22.13 -41.21
N ASN A 26 -23.25 -20.88 -41.45
CA ASN A 26 -22.47 -19.70 -41.08
C ASN A 26 -22.38 -19.49 -39.55
N ASP A 27 -23.37 -19.90 -38.77
CA ASP A 27 -23.33 -19.81 -37.30
C ASP A 27 -22.25 -20.73 -36.67
N ASN A 28 -21.76 -21.71 -37.44
CA ASN A 28 -20.60 -22.54 -37.09
C ASN A 28 -19.26 -22.02 -37.67
N LEU A 29 -19.28 -21.02 -38.56
CA LEU A 29 -18.09 -20.42 -39.20
C LEU A 29 -17.73 -19.02 -38.66
N LEU A 30 -18.63 -18.39 -37.92
CA LEU A 30 -18.38 -17.10 -37.28
C LEU A 30 -17.74 -17.29 -35.89
N GLU A 31 -16.45 -16.98 -35.78
CA GLU A 31 -15.81 -16.77 -34.48
C GLU A 31 -16.53 -15.65 -33.72
N ARG A 32 -16.79 -15.83 -32.43
CA ARG A 32 -17.39 -14.81 -31.56
C ARG A 32 -16.62 -14.70 -30.25
N ASN A 33 -16.40 -13.48 -29.78
CA ASN A 33 -15.94 -13.24 -28.42
C ASN A 33 -16.95 -13.84 -27.42
N VAL A 34 -16.51 -14.20 -26.22
CA VAL A 34 -17.46 -14.34 -25.10
C VAL A 34 -18.12 -12.97 -24.86
N ASP A 35 -19.43 -12.97 -24.69
CA ASP A 35 -20.27 -11.78 -24.51
C ASP A 35 -20.48 -11.50 -23.02
N ASP A 36 -20.72 -10.25 -22.64
CA ASP A 36 -20.76 -9.81 -21.24
C ASP A 36 -21.90 -10.50 -20.45
N LEU A 37 -22.97 -10.89 -21.15
CA LEU A 37 -24.12 -11.64 -20.63
C LEU A 37 -23.87 -13.15 -20.45
N PHE A 38 -22.65 -13.64 -20.69
CA PHE A 38 -22.32 -15.05 -20.55
C PHE A 38 -21.98 -15.40 -19.08
N PRO A 39 -22.62 -16.43 -18.48
CA PRO A 39 -22.43 -16.72 -17.07
C PRO A 39 -21.09 -17.42 -16.83
N ILE A 40 -20.05 -16.63 -16.50
CA ILE A 40 -18.67 -17.06 -16.26
C ILE A 40 -18.11 -16.51 -14.95
N LYS A 41 -17.36 -17.35 -14.23
CA LYS A 41 -16.44 -16.93 -13.16
C LYS A 41 -15.03 -17.46 -13.41
N PHE A 42 -14.05 -16.58 -13.35
CA PHE A 42 -12.63 -16.88 -13.52
C PHE A 42 -11.96 -17.15 -12.18
N TYR A 43 -11.01 -18.09 -12.14
CA TYR A 43 -10.05 -18.16 -11.04
C TYR A 43 -9.16 -16.92 -11.08
N HIS A 44 -8.90 -16.31 -9.92
CA HIS A 44 -8.20 -15.03 -9.81
C HIS A 44 -6.72 -15.03 -10.30
N ILE A 45 -6.13 -16.21 -10.53
CA ILE A 45 -4.74 -16.36 -11.04
C ILE A 45 -4.74 -16.96 -12.45
N ALA A 46 -3.94 -16.36 -13.33
CA ALA A 46 -3.56 -16.93 -14.62
C ALA A 46 -2.15 -17.53 -14.54
N PHE A 47 -1.94 -18.71 -15.13
CA PHE A 47 -0.72 -19.48 -15.01
C PHE A 47 0.10 -19.45 -16.31
N VAL A 48 1.43 -19.51 -16.22
CA VAL A 48 2.32 -19.75 -17.35
C VAL A 48 3.04 -21.08 -17.12
N ASP A 49 2.65 -22.09 -17.90
CA ASP A 49 3.16 -23.46 -17.81
C ASP A 49 4.42 -23.64 -18.66
N TYR A 50 5.57 -23.64 -18.01
CA TYR A 50 6.89 -23.75 -18.64
C TYR A 50 7.34 -25.18 -18.95
N ARG A 51 6.54 -26.22 -18.65
CA ARG A 51 6.89 -27.64 -18.88
C ARG A 51 6.91 -28.05 -20.36
N THR A 52 6.78 -27.08 -21.27
CA THR A 52 6.80 -27.23 -22.73
C THR A 52 7.85 -26.31 -23.33
N ASN A 53 8.46 -26.70 -24.45
CA ASN A 53 9.45 -25.88 -25.20
C ASN A 53 8.91 -24.52 -25.70
N THR A 54 7.60 -24.29 -25.55
CA THR A 54 6.91 -23.03 -25.85
C THR A 54 5.79 -22.93 -24.80
N PRO A 55 6.01 -22.22 -23.67
CA PRO A 55 5.11 -22.24 -22.52
C PRO A 55 3.66 -21.93 -22.87
N ARG A 56 2.72 -22.41 -22.06
CA ARG A 56 1.29 -22.10 -22.24
C ARG A 56 0.79 -21.13 -21.19
N LEU A 57 0.16 -20.05 -21.62
CA LEU A 57 -0.77 -19.32 -20.76
C LEU A 57 -1.99 -20.23 -20.53
N ARG A 58 -2.36 -20.46 -19.27
CA ARG A 58 -3.58 -21.19 -18.88
C ARG A 58 -4.41 -20.32 -17.93
N ILE A 59 -5.67 -20.07 -18.29
CA ILE A 59 -6.65 -19.32 -17.48
C ILE A 59 -7.79 -20.28 -17.14
N PHE A 60 -8.18 -20.33 -15.87
CA PHE A 60 -9.14 -21.28 -15.34
C PHE A 60 -10.47 -20.62 -14.98
N SER A 61 -11.58 -21.34 -15.14
CA SER A 61 -12.92 -20.79 -14.93
C SER A 61 -13.98 -21.87 -14.71
N ILE A 62 -15.13 -21.46 -14.17
CA ILE A 62 -16.38 -22.21 -14.22
C ILE A 62 -17.39 -21.37 -15.04
N ASN A 63 -17.99 -21.97 -16.06
CA ASN A 63 -18.98 -21.32 -16.92
C ASN A 63 -19.93 -22.32 -17.60
N GLY A 64 -21.02 -21.79 -18.17
CA GLY A 64 -21.91 -22.58 -19.02
C GLY A 64 -21.21 -23.07 -20.29
N CYS A 65 -21.61 -24.21 -20.83
CA CYS A 65 -20.86 -24.91 -21.89
C CYS A 65 -20.56 -24.07 -23.14
N LEU A 66 -19.26 -23.89 -23.43
CA LEU A 66 -18.79 -23.22 -24.65
C LEU A 66 -18.96 -24.11 -25.89
N ARG A 67 -19.34 -23.49 -27.01
CA ARG A 67 -19.29 -24.10 -28.35
C ARG A 67 -17.94 -23.77 -29.02
N ASN A 68 -17.54 -24.60 -29.98
CA ASN A 68 -16.20 -24.67 -30.62
C ASN A 68 -15.74 -23.42 -31.43
N SER A 69 -16.31 -22.24 -31.20
CA SER A 69 -15.99 -20.98 -31.90
C SER A 69 -15.92 -19.75 -30.98
N LYS A 70 -15.92 -19.96 -29.66
CA LYS A 70 -15.80 -18.89 -28.64
C LYS A 70 -14.36 -18.70 -28.14
N TYR A 71 -13.96 -17.45 -27.98
CA TYR A 71 -12.65 -17.04 -27.47
C TYR A 71 -12.76 -15.84 -26.52
N LEU A 72 -11.73 -15.62 -25.70
CA LEU A 72 -11.50 -14.41 -24.92
C LEU A 72 -10.44 -13.54 -25.60
N ASN A 73 -10.61 -12.21 -25.54
CA ASN A 73 -9.51 -11.28 -25.80
C ASN A 73 -8.73 -11.08 -24.49
N VAL A 74 -7.47 -11.48 -24.44
CA VAL A 74 -6.60 -11.31 -23.27
C VAL A 74 -5.45 -10.37 -23.61
N ASP A 75 -5.32 -9.29 -22.84
CA ASP A 75 -4.28 -8.27 -23.00
C ASP A 75 -3.05 -8.62 -22.15
N ILE A 76 -1.98 -9.10 -22.78
CA ILE A 76 -0.76 -9.51 -22.08
C ILE A 76 0.18 -8.31 -21.94
N HIS A 77 0.37 -7.84 -20.70
CA HIS A 77 1.32 -6.80 -20.33
C HIS A 77 2.70 -7.40 -20.00
N GLN A 78 3.71 -7.13 -20.83
CA GLN A 78 5.09 -7.54 -20.57
C GLN A 78 5.96 -6.35 -20.14
N LYS A 79 6.78 -6.54 -19.10
CA LYS A 79 7.62 -5.50 -18.51
C LYS A 79 8.62 -4.95 -19.54
N GLY A 80 8.43 -3.69 -19.93
CA GLY A 80 9.22 -3.01 -20.96
C GLY A 80 8.52 -2.80 -22.30
N ILE A 81 7.38 -3.45 -22.56
CA ILE A 81 6.59 -3.25 -23.78
C ILE A 81 5.46 -2.24 -23.52
N ARG A 82 5.36 -1.20 -24.36
CA ARG A 82 4.46 -0.04 -24.14
C ARG A 82 2.98 -0.31 -24.40
N THR A 83 2.66 -1.31 -25.21
CA THR A 83 1.30 -1.72 -25.57
C THR A 83 1.11 -3.18 -25.19
N PRO A 84 0.02 -3.56 -24.52
CA PRO A 84 -0.26 -4.97 -24.28
C PRO A 84 -0.44 -5.73 -25.60
N THR A 85 0.01 -6.97 -25.63
CA THR A 85 -0.24 -7.87 -26.75
C THR A 85 -1.60 -8.52 -26.55
N ARG A 86 -2.61 -8.07 -27.30
CA ARG A 86 -3.94 -8.70 -27.30
C ARG A 86 -3.89 -10.03 -28.04
N ILE A 87 -4.18 -11.12 -27.34
CA ILE A 87 -4.22 -12.48 -27.89
C ILE A 87 -5.62 -13.05 -27.75
N LYS A 88 -6.09 -13.80 -28.78
CA LYS A 88 -7.27 -14.65 -28.66
C LYS A 88 -6.91 -15.92 -27.90
N VAL A 89 -7.59 -16.16 -26.79
CA VAL A 89 -7.40 -17.37 -25.97
C VAL A 89 -8.69 -18.19 -26.06
N TYR A 90 -8.60 -19.42 -26.55
CA TYR A 90 -9.76 -20.25 -26.87
C TYR A 90 -10.11 -21.17 -25.69
N GLY A 91 -11.41 -21.30 -25.41
CA GLY A 91 -11.90 -22.01 -24.23
C GLY A 91 -12.39 -23.41 -24.56
N HIS A 92 -11.97 -24.39 -23.76
CA HIS A 92 -12.39 -25.78 -23.89
C HIS A 92 -12.90 -26.31 -22.53
N PRO A 93 -13.99 -27.11 -22.54
CA PRO A 93 -14.47 -27.75 -21.32
C PRO A 93 -13.41 -28.72 -20.82
N MET A 94 -13.25 -28.77 -19.51
CA MET A 94 -12.33 -29.71 -18.88
C MET A 94 -12.85 -31.14 -19.06
N GLU A 95 -14.17 -31.33 -19.06
CA GLU A 95 -14.92 -32.59 -19.28
C GLU A 95 -14.96 -33.10 -20.73
N THR A 96 -15.28 -34.40 -20.90
CA THR A 96 -15.43 -35.06 -22.22
C THR A 96 -16.79 -34.78 -22.87
N ARG A 97 -17.77 -34.33 -22.10
CA ARG A 97 -19.09 -33.89 -22.54
C ARG A 97 -19.48 -32.67 -21.70
N CYS A 98 -20.06 -31.66 -22.35
CA CYS A 98 -20.62 -30.50 -21.66
C CYS A 98 -22.03 -30.22 -22.24
N PRO A 99 -23.10 -30.21 -21.42
CA PRO A 99 -23.10 -30.55 -19.99
C PRO A 99 -22.74 -32.03 -19.73
N SER A 100 -22.41 -32.34 -18.49
CA SER A 100 -21.97 -33.68 -18.10
C SER A 100 -23.07 -34.74 -18.23
N ALA A 101 -22.67 -36.00 -18.30
CA ALA A 101 -23.58 -37.16 -18.46
C ALA A 101 -23.65 -38.07 -17.22
N TYR A 102 -23.11 -37.64 -16.07
CA TYR A 102 -23.26 -38.32 -14.79
C TYR A 102 -24.66 -38.13 -14.22
N GLY A 103 -25.60 -38.99 -14.62
CA GLY A 103 -26.96 -39.04 -14.07
C GLY A 103 -28.07 -39.03 -15.15
N PRO A 104 -29.14 -39.83 -15.02
CA PRO A 104 -30.27 -39.82 -15.97
C PRO A 104 -31.21 -38.60 -15.88
N ALA A 105 -31.00 -37.67 -14.94
CA ALA A 105 -31.93 -36.57 -14.66
C ALA A 105 -31.21 -35.22 -14.56
N THR A 106 -31.57 -34.31 -15.48
CA THR A 106 -31.24 -32.87 -15.53
C THR A 106 -29.75 -32.48 -15.63
N PRO A 107 -29.34 -31.71 -16.66
CA PRO A 107 -27.94 -31.29 -16.80
C PRO A 107 -27.55 -30.19 -15.82
N CYS A 108 -26.46 -30.37 -15.08
CA CYS A 108 -25.81 -29.28 -14.37
C CYS A 108 -25.25 -28.26 -15.37
N PHE A 109 -25.64 -27.00 -15.19
CA PHE A 109 -25.49 -25.97 -16.22
C PHE A 109 -24.03 -25.50 -16.39
N PHE A 110 -23.25 -25.56 -15.31
CA PHE A 110 -21.88 -25.07 -15.26
C PHE A 110 -20.88 -26.21 -15.27
N SER A 111 -19.79 -26.03 -16.01
CA SER A 111 -18.65 -26.94 -16.04
C SER A 111 -17.35 -26.14 -15.93
N SER A 112 -16.30 -26.80 -15.43
CA SER A 112 -14.96 -26.24 -15.41
C SER A 112 -14.40 -26.15 -16.83
N HIS A 113 -13.79 -25.01 -17.17
CA HIS A 113 -13.18 -24.75 -18.48
C HIS A 113 -11.78 -24.15 -18.30
N THR A 114 -10.87 -24.55 -19.19
CA THR A 114 -9.56 -23.90 -19.37
C THR A 114 -9.54 -23.10 -20.66
N PHE A 115 -8.88 -21.95 -20.63
CA PHE A 115 -8.57 -21.12 -21.79
C PHE A 115 -7.05 -21.10 -21.93
N GLU A 116 -6.50 -21.58 -23.06
CA GLU A 116 -5.05 -21.64 -23.26
C GLU A 116 -4.53 -21.08 -24.59
N THR A 117 -3.26 -20.63 -24.56
CA THR A 117 -2.49 -20.17 -25.74
C THR A 117 -0.98 -20.25 -25.48
N TYR A 118 -0.16 -20.18 -26.53
CA TYR A 118 1.30 -20.35 -26.47
C TYR A 118 2.07 -19.03 -26.27
N LEU A 119 3.17 -19.07 -25.52
CA LEU A 119 4.04 -17.96 -25.14
C LEU A 119 5.54 -18.31 -25.36
N THR A 120 6.42 -17.30 -25.33
CA THR A 120 7.85 -17.45 -25.74
C THR A 120 8.85 -17.04 -24.64
N VAL A 121 8.97 -17.85 -23.59
CA VAL A 121 9.99 -17.76 -22.50
C VAL A 121 10.38 -19.20 -22.10
N THR A 122 11.37 -19.44 -21.23
CA THR A 122 11.76 -20.81 -20.78
C THR A 122 12.12 -20.86 -19.29
N GLY A 123 11.75 -21.95 -18.60
CA GLY A 123 12.07 -22.23 -17.19
C GLY A 123 11.80 -23.69 -16.83
N GLY A 124 12.36 -24.20 -15.73
CA GLY A 124 12.24 -25.61 -15.33
C GLY A 124 12.23 -25.83 -13.81
N LEU A 125 11.72 -26.99 -13.37
CA LEU A 125 11.53 -27.37 -11.97
C LEU A 125 12.62 -28.36 -11.50
N THR A 126 13.00 -28.30 -10.22
CA THR A 126 14.25 -28.88 -9.70
C THR A 126 14.17 -29.47 -8.28
N LYS A 127 13.12 -30.22 -7.92
CA LYS A 127 13.06 -30.99 -6.67
C LYS A 127 12.55 -32.42 -6.87
N VAL A 128 12.93 -33.32 -5.96
CA VAL A 128 12.58 -34.76 -5.97
C VAL A 128 11.71 -35.09 -4.76
N GLY A 129 10.70 -35.96 -4.93
CA GLY A 129 9.72 -36.36 -3.91
C GLY A 129 8.35 -36.65 -4.55
N ILE A 130 7.31 -36.90 -3.74
CA ILE A 130 5.91 -36.85 -4.20
C ILE A 130 5.22 -35.61 -3.62
N THR A 131 4.50 -34.86 -4.46
CA THR A 131 3.50 -33.87 -4.02
C THR A 131 2.09 -34.44 -4.22
N MET A 132 1.29 -34.45 -3.14
CA MET A 132 -0.09 -34.91 -3.15
C MET A 132 -1.04 -33.76 -3.48
N CYS A 133 -1.90 -33.94 -4.47
CA CYS A 133 -3.04 -33.08 -4.78
C CYS A 133 -4.32 -33.71 -4.22
N VAL A 134 -4.90 -33.10 -3.18
CA VAL A 134 -6.14 -33.57 -2.55
C VAL A 134 -7.31 -32.74 -3.05
N GLN A 135 -8.45 -33.38 -3.30
CA GLN A 135 -9.67 -32.70 -3.73
C GLN A 135 -10.23 -31.72 -2.65
N PRO A 136 -11.15 -30.80 -3.02
CA PRO A 136 -11.72 -29.85 -2.07
C PRO A 136 -12.47 -30.49 -0.89
N VAL A 137 -12.09 -30.06 0.32
CA VAL A 137 -12.63 -30.55 1.60
C VAL A 137 -13.96 -29.87 1.91
N TYR A 138 -15.05 -30.50 1.48
CA TYR A 138 -16.43 -30.12 1.79
C TYR A 138 -17.00 -31.00 2.93
N TYR A 139 -17.57 -30.37 3.95
CA TYR A 139 -18.33 -31.01 5.03
C TYR A 139 -17.62 -32.16 5.76
N TYR A 140 -16.29 -32.10 5.87
CA TYR A 140 -15.51 -33.23 6.39
C TYR A 140 -15.49 -33.28 7.92
N SER A 141 -15.63 -34.48 8.50
CA SER A 141 -15.69 -34.68 9.95
C SER A 141 -14.74 -35.76 10.49
N GLN A 142 -14.12 -36.53 9.60
CA GLN A 142 -13.44 -37.79 9.89
C GLN A 142 -11.93 -37.55 10.11
N TRP A 143 -11.62 -36.79 11.16
CA TRP A 143 -10.26 -36.33 11.46
C TRP A 143 -9.23 -37.47 11.59
N GLN A 144 -9.67 -38.69 11.94
CA GLN A 144 -8.84 -39.89 12.03
C GLN A 144 -8.24 -40.29 10.67
N ASN A 145 -8.99 -40.12 9.57
CA ASN A 145 -8.50 -40.48 8.23
C ASN A 145 -7.33 -39.58 7.84
N ILE A 146 -7.42 -38.27 8.15
CA ILE A 146 -6.41 -37.29 7.75
C ILE A 146 -5.06 -37.63 8.40
N VAL A 147 -5.06 -38.08 9.67
CA VAL A 147 -3.85 -38.58 10.36
C VAL A 147 -3.31 -39.84 9.66
N LEU A 148 -4.17 -40.84 9.41
CA LEU A 148 -3.76 -42.10 8.76
C LEU A 148 -3.24 -41.88 7.34
N TYR A 149 -3.94 -41.08 6.54
CA TYR A 149 -3.60 -40.72 5.17
C TYR A 149 -2.26 -40.00 5.11
N ILE A 150 -2.06 -38.95 5.92
CA ILE A 150 -0.81 -38.19 5.92
C ILE A 150 0.37 -39.07 6.36
N GLU A 151 0.25 -39.83 7.45
CA GLU A 151 1.37 -40.68 7.92
C GLU A 151 1.64 -41.90 7.01
N ALA A 152 0.62 -42.47 6.38
CA ALA A 152 0.81 -43.52 5.37
C ALA A 152 1.49 -42.96 4.11
N TRP A 153 1.01 -41.84 3.56
CA TRP A 153 1.61 -41.24 2.37
C TRP A 153 3.02 -40.72 2.61
N ARG A 154 3.32 -40.16 3.80
CA ARG A 154 4.70 -39.81 4.20
C ARG A 154 5.59 -41.06 4.25
N ALA A 155 5.10 -42.18 4.79
CA ALA A 155 5.82 -43.45 4.77
C ALA A 155 6.03 -44.04 3.36
N GLN A 156 5.21 -43.65 2.40
CA GLN A 156 5.32 -44.01 0.97
C GLN A 156 6.12 -43.00 0.13
N GLY A 157 6.65 -41.91 0.74
CA GLY A 157 7.53 -40.92 0.10
C GLY A 157 6.90 -39.57 -0.24
N ALA A 158 5.70 -39.25 0.27
CA ALA A 158 5.10 -37.92 0.12
C ALA A 158 5.78 -36.87 1.01
N THR A 159 6.11 -35.72 0.40
CA THR A 159 6.87 -34.63 1.04
C THR A 159 6.12 -33.30 1.14
N ARG A 160 4.98 -33.15 0.44
CA ARG A 160 4.09 -31.97 0.48
C ARG A 160 2.68 -32.39 0.09
N PHE A 161 1.68 -31.85 0.76
CA PHE A 161 0.27 -32.05 0.42
C PHE A 161 -0.39 -30.69 0.16
N ILE A 162 -1.09 -30.53 -0.97
CA ILE A 162 -1.89 -29.34 -1.28
C ILE A 162 -3.36 -29.74 -1.10
N VAL A 163 -4.07 -29.02 -0.23
CA VAL A 163 -5.42 -29.37 0.22
C VAL A 163 -6.33 -28.15 0.06
N PHE A 164 -7.33 -28.23 -0.81
CA PHE A 164 -8.30 -27.15 -0.97
C PHE A 164 -9.37 -27.22 0.13
N TYR A 165 -9.59 -26.15 0.88
CA TYR A 165 -10.42 -26.15 2.10
C TYR A 165 -11.70 -25.33 1.93
N HIS A 166 -12.87 -25.97 2.08
CA HIS A 166 -14.17 -25.30 2.11
C HIS A 166 -14.82 -25.36 3.51
N SER A 167 -15.07 -26.57 4.04
CA SER A 167 -15.71 -26.73 5.35
C SER A 167 -15.36 -28.06 6.04
N SER A 168 -15.19 -28.00 7.37
CA SER A 168 -14.98 -29.18 8.20
C SER A 168 -15.50 -28.98 9.63
N THR A 169 -15.57 -30.04 10.45
CA THR A 169 -15.84 -29.89 11.89
C THR A 169 -14.67 -29.25 12.62
N LYS A 170 -14.93 -28.61 13.77
CA LYS A 170 -13.88 -27.96 14.59
C LYS A 170 -12.69 -28.86 14.92
N ASP A 171 -12.92 -30.16 15.13
CA ASP A 171 -11.84 -31.12 15.45
C ASP A 171 -11.07 -31.58 14.22
N THR A 172 -11.73 -31.69 13.06
CA THR A 172 -11.07 -31.91 11.76
C THR A 172 -10.18 -30.72 11.40
N ARG A 173 -10.67 -29.50 11.63
CA ARG A 173 -9.92 -28.27 11.40
C ARG A 173 -8.63 -28.22 12.23
N LYS A 174 -8.66 -28.61 13.51
CA LYS A 174 -7.45 -28.69 14.37
C LYS A 174 -6.38 -29.63 13.81
N VAL A 175 -6.77 -30.79 13.26
CA VAL A 175 -5.81 -31.74 12.65
C VAL A 175 -5.17 -31.12 11.40
N LEU A 176 -5.96 -30.45 10.58
CA LEU A 176 -5.45 -29.74 9.40
C LEU A 176 -4.51 -28.58 9.77
N ASP A 177 -4.90 -27.73 10.73
CA ASP A 177 -4.05 -26.63 11.23
C ASP A 177 -2.72 -27.17 11.80
N TYR A 178 -2.75 -28.24 12.60
CA TYR A 178 -1.53 -28.86 13.16
C TYR A 178 -0.55 -29.33 12.08
N TYR A 179 -1.02 -30.01 11.03
CA TYR A 179 -0.15 -30.44 9.94
C TYR A 179 0.31 -29.29 9.03
N GLN A 180 -0.42 -28.16 9.03
CA GLN A 180 0.00 -26.95 8.34
C GLN A 180 1.10 -26.21 9.13
N ASP A 181 0.98 -26.13 10.46
CA ASP A 181 2.01 -25.56 11.35
C ASP A 181 3.33 -26.36 11.30
N LEU A 182 3.25 -27.67 11.03
CA LEU A 182 4.41 -28.53 10.74
C LEU A 182 4.97 -28.37 9.31
N GLY A 183 4.33 -27.57 8.45
CA GLY A 183 4.72 -27.39 7.04
C GLY A 183 4.52 -28.64 6.16
N VAL A 184 3.70 -29.61 6.60
CA VAL A 184 3.43 -30.86 5.88
C VAL A 184 2.31 -30.67 4.85
N ILE A 185 1.23 -29.98 5.24
CA ILE A 185 0.13 -29.62 4.33
C ILE A 185 0.07 -28.10 4.08
N GLU A 186 -0.50 -27.75 2.93
CA GLU A 186 -0.75 -26.37 2.52
C GLU A 186 -2.25 -26.22 2.26
N LEU A 187 -2.96 -25.52 3.16
CA LEU A 187 -4.39 -25.25 2.98
C LEU A 187 -4.58 -24.12 1.96
N ARG A 188 -5.29 -24.42 0.87
CA ARG A 188 -5.71 -23.45 -0.14
C ARG A 188 -7.19 -23.11 0.08
N PRO A 189 -7.57 -21.83 0.33
CA PRO A 189 -8.97 -21.48 0.49
C PRO A 189 -9.82 -21.84 -0.73
N TRP A 190 -10.98 -22.45 -0.48
CA TRP A 190 -11.92 -22.88 -1.52
C TRP A 190 -13.35 -22.48 -1.12
N PRO A 191 -13.71 -21.20 -1.28
CA PRO A 191 -14.98 -20.65 -0.81
C PRO A 191 -16.17 -21.10 -1.67
N SER A 192 -17.38 -20.67 -1.27
CA SER A 192 -18.51 -20.55 -2.21
C SER A 192 -18.10 -19.68 -3.41
N PHE A 193 -18.58 -20.05 -4.58
CA PHE A 193 -18.35 -19.35 -5.84
C PHE A 193 -19.18 -18.06 -5.92
N GLY A 194 -20.16 -17.89 -5.03
CA GLY A 194 -20.96 -16.67 -4.85
C GLY A 194 -21.95 -16.38 -5.97
N SER A 195 -22.88 -15.47 -5.73
CA SER A 195 -23.90 -15.05 -6.70
C SER A 195 -23.30 -14.50 -8.01
N LEU A 196 -23.98 -14.78 -9.13
CA LEU A 196 -23.74 -14.11 -10.40
C LEU A 196 -24.31 -12.67 -10.36
N PRO A 197 -23.93 -11.79 -11.31
CA PRO A 197 -24.63 -10.51 -11.53
C PRO A 197 -26.14 -10.69 -11.58
N ASN A 198 -26.92 -9.76 -11.02
CA ASN A 198 -28.37 -9.94 -10.83
C ASN A 198 -29.11 -10.30 -12.13
N ASP A 199 -28.79 -9.58 -13.22
CA ASP A 199 -29.41 -9.79 -14.52
C ASP A 199 -29.06 -11.17 -15.14
N ILE A 200 -27.96 -11.79 -14.71
CA ILE A 200 -27.55 -13.15 -15.08
C ILE A 200 -28.15 -14.16 -14.10
N ALA A 201 -28.17 -13.87 -12.80
CA ALA A 201 -28.69 -14.73 -11.74
C ALA A 201 -30.19 -15.02 -11.88
N ASP A 202 -30.98 -14.05 -12.37
CA ASP A 202 -32.41 -14.24 -12.66
C ASP A 202 -32.66 -15.23 -13.83
N LYS A 203 -31.62 -15.60 -14.60
CA LYS A 203 -31.71 -16.41 -15.82
C LYS A 203 -31.06 -17.80 -15.69
N TYR A 204 -30.22 -18.03 -14.69
CA TYR A 204 -29.43 -19.25 -14.52
C TYR A 204 -29.43 -19.73 -13.06
N PRO A 205 -29.36 -21.05 -12.78
CA PRO A 205 -29.25 -21.55 -11.41
C PRO A 205 -27.96 -21.05 -10.73
N SER A 206 -27.91 -21.09 -9.40
CA SER A 206 -26.69 -20.74 -8.67
C SER A 206 -25.50 -21.60 -9.13
N ILE A 207 -24.37 -20.94 -9.38
CA ILE A 207 -23.12 -21.60 -9.80
C ILE A 207 -22.61 -22.57 -8.71
N ASP A 208 -22.89 -22.29 -7.43
CA ASP A 208 -22.60 -23.20 -6.31
C ASP A 208 -23.30 -24.55 -6.44
N ASN A 209 -24.46 -24.63 -7.11
CA ASN A 209 -25.16 -25.90 -7.35
C ASN A 209 -24.34 -26.86 -8.23
N SER A 210 -23.34 -26.37 -8.97
CA SER A 210 -22.42 -27.19 -9.77
C SER A 210 -21.02 -27.30 -9.13
N ALA A 211 -20.75 -26.61 -8.02
CA ALA A 211 -19.41 -26.45 -7.50
C ALA A 211 -18.79 -27.77 -7.02
N TYR A 212 -19.50 -28.56 -6.20
CA TYR A 212 -18.95 -29.76 -5.57
C TYR A 212 -18.41 -30.78 -6.60
N ILE A 213 -19.25 -31.18 -7.57
CA ILE A 213 -18.84 -32.17 -8.58
C ILE A 213 -17.90 -31.58 -9.63
N PHE A 214 -18.09 -30.33 -10.08
CA PHE A 214 -17.37 -29.82 -11.26
C PHE A 214 -16.13 -28.99 -10.92
N ALA A 215 -16.05 -28.40 -9.73
CA ALA A 215 -14.88 -27.65 -9.29
C ALA A 215 -13.74 -28.57 -8.79
N GLN A 216 -14.00 -29.84 -8.48
CA GLN A 216 -12.94 -30.82 -8.16
C GLN A 216 -11.93 -30.97 -9.32
N PHE A 217 -12.41 -31.00 -10.58
CA PHE A 217 -11.55 -31.02 -11.78
C PHE A 217 -10.69 -29.75 -11.88
N LEU A 218 -11.22 -28.61 -11.43
CA LEU A 218 -10.51 -27.33 -11.42
C LEU A 218 -9.40 -27.36 -10.36
N ALA A 219 -9.73 -27.72 -9.13
CA ALA A 219 -8.81 -27.84 -8.00
C ALA A 219 -7.61 -28.74 -8.30
N LEU A 220 -7.86 -29.96 -8.80
CA LEU A 220 -6.80 -30.92 -9.10
C LEU A 220 -5.89 -30.47 -10.26
N ASN A 221 -6.46 -29.89 -11.33
CA ASN A 221 -5.63 -29.36 -12.43
C ASN A 221 -4.88 -28.05 -12.05
N LEU A 222 -5.42 -27.24 -11.13
CA LEU A 222 -4.68 -26.11 -10.54
C LEU A 222 -3.49 -26.62 -9.73
N CYS A 223 -3.70 -27.61 -8.85
CA CYS A 223 -2.62 -28.20 -8.04
C CYS A 223 -1.51 -28.81 -8.90
N ILE A 224 -1.84 -29.50 -10.00
CA ILE A 224 -0.85 -30.09 -10.92
C ILE A 224 0.13 -29.05 -11.48
N LEU A 225 -0.29 -27.79 -11.68
CA LEU A 225 0.60 -26.71 -12.12
C LEU A 225 1.51 -26.16 -11.01
N GLU A 226 1.21 -26.44 -9.75
CA GLU A 226 1.96 -25.99 -8.57
C GLU A 226 2.83 -27.09 -7.94
N ILE A 227 2.86 -28.29 -8.54
CA ILE A 227 3.76 -29.38 -8.14
C ILE A 227 5.20 -28.97 -8.43
N GLN A 228 6.03 -28.92 -7.37
CA GLN A 228 7.45 -28.59 -7.46
C GLN A 228 8.36 -29.84 -7.52
N THR A 229 7.80 -31.03 -7.39
CA THR A 229 8.51 -32.31 -7.37
C THR A 229 8.38 -33.04 -8.71
N THR A 230 9.23 -34.02 -8.97
CA THR A 230 9.17 -34.85 -10.19
C THR A 230 7.93 -35.74 -10.25
N ILE A 231 7.39 -36.19 -9.12
CA ILE A 231 6.24 -37.12 -9.06
C ILE A 231 5.07 -36.44 -8.35
N GLY A 232 3.88 -36.59 -8.93
CA GLY A 232 2.62 -36.16 -8.36
C GLY A 232 1.65 -37.32 -8.17
N ALA A 233 0.65 -37.12 -7.31
CA ALA A 233 -0.50 -38.01 -7.18
C ALA A 233 -1.76 -37.18 -6.90
N ALA A 234 -2.89 -37.57 -7.51
CA ALA A 234 -4.20 -36.96 -7.30
C ALA A 234 -5.11 -38.03 -6.69
N ILE A 235 -5.30 -37.96 -5.38
CA ILE A 235 -5.74 -39.07 -4.52
C ILE A 235 -6.52 -38.51 -3.32
N ASP A 236 -7.55 -39.23 -2.89
CA ASP A 236 -8.49 -38.81 -1.84
C ASP A 236 -8.11 -39.23 -0.41
N PHE A 237 -8.71 -38.59 0.60
CA PHE A 237 -8.34 -38.76 2.01
C PHE A 237 -8.57 -40.18 2.59
N ASP A 238 -9.33 -41.05 1.93
CA ASP A 238 -9.50 -42.46 2.29
C ASP A 238 -8.78 -43.43 1.34
N GLU A 239 -7.91 -42.91 0.45
CA GLU A 239 -7.17 -43.67 -0.55
C GLU A 239 -5.65 -43.72 -0.28
N ILE A 240 -5.08 -44.92 -0.34
CA ILE A 240 -3.62 -45.14 -0.21
C ILE A 240 -3.16 -46.13 -1.28
N ALA A 241 -2.36 -45.68 -2.25
CA ALA A 241 -1.81 -46.54 -3.30
C ALA A 241 -0.44 -47.10 -2.89
N VAL A 242 -0.31 -48.43 -2.93
CA VAL A 242 0.88 -49.16 -2.47
C VAL A 242 1.35 -50.18 -3.52
N PRO A 243 2.67 -50.26 -3.81
CA PRO A 243 3.23 -51.28 -4.69
C PRO A 243 3.30 -52.66 -3.99
N LEU A 244 3.60 -53.72 -4.74
CA LEU A 244 3.92 -55.02 -4.14
C LEU A 244 5.23 -55.02 -3.33
N ASN A 245 6.19 -54.16 -3.70
CA ASN A 245 7.52 -54.08 -3.09
C ASN A 245 8.05 -52.64 -3.11
N GLY A 246 8.78 -52.24 -2.05
CA GLY A 246 9.39 -50.91 -1.92
C GLY A 246 8.40 -49.83 -1.46
N THR A 247 8.81 -48.56 -1.51
CA THR A 247 7.89 -47.42 -1.33
C THR A 247 7.22 -47.06 -2.66
N THR A 248 6.07 -46.39 -2.59
CA THR A 248 5.39 -45.85 -3.77
C THR A 248 6.27 -44.86 -4.55
N LEU A 249 7.12 -44.07 -3.87
CA LEU A 249 8.11 -43.19 -4.50
C LEU A 249 9.18 -43.98 -5.27
N ASP A 250 9.76 -45.03 -4.68
CA ASP A 250 10.78 -45.86 -5.36
C ASP A 250 10.18 -46.51 -6.62
N TYR A 251 8.95 -47.03 -6.50
CA TYR A 251 8.23 -47.69 -7.58
C TYR A 251 7.92 -46.73 -8.74
N ALA A 252 7.30 -45.58 -8.44
CA ALA A 252 7.00 -44.57 -9.46
C ALA A 252 8.28 -44.04 -10.12
N THR A 253 9.34 -43.80 -9.35
CA THR A 253 10.65 -43.38 -9.87
C THR A 253 11.21 -44.42 -10.84
N LYS A 254 11.22 -45.71 -10.46
CA LYS A 254 11.71 -46.82 -11.28
C LYS A 254 10.91 -46.99 -12.59
N GLU A 255 9.59 -46.89 -12.52
CA GLU A 255 8.72 -47.20 -13.67
C GLU A 255 8.61 -46.04 -14.67
N MET A 256 8.77 -44.79 -14.24
CA MET A 256 8.63 -43.60 -15.11
C MET A 256 9.96 -43.03 -15.62
N SER A 257 11.04 -43.12 -14.83
CA SER A 257 12.32 -42.46 -15.16
C SER A 257 13.01 -43.10 -16.35
N GLY A 258 13.13 -42.36 -17.45
CA GLY A 258 13.77 -42.85 -18.69
C GLY A 258 12.93 -43.87 -19.48
N THR A 259 11.67 -44.08 -19.11
CA THR A 259 10.73 -44.98 -19.83
C THR A 259 9.68 -44.17 -20.61
N ASN A 260 8.86 -44.86 -21.40
CA ASN A 260 7.65 -44.27 -22.00
C ASN A 260 6.45 -44.23 -21.05
N VAL A 261 6.57 -44.60 -19.77
CA VAL A 261 5.48 -44.45 -18.80
C VAL A 261 5.44 -43.01 -18.30
N GLY A 262 4.25 -42.40 -18.29
CA GLY A 262 3.99 -41.07 -17.70
C GLY A 262 3.04 -41.12 -16.50
N ALA A 263 2.26 -42.20 -16.36
CA ALA A 263 1.37 -42.42 -15.23
C ALA A 263 1.22 -43.91 -14.87
N LEU A 264 0.91 -44.16 -13.61
CA LEU A 264 0.61 -45.46 -13.01
C LEU A 264 -0.82 -45.46 -12.46
N GLU A 265 -1.65 -46.33 -13.00
CA GLU A 265 -3.02 -46.60 -12.55
C GLU A 265 -3.01 -47.84 -11.64
N PHE A 266 -3.65 -47.79 -10.47
CA PHE A 266 -3.60 -48.85 -9.47
C PHE A 266 -4.96 -49.56 -9.35
N GLU A 267 -4.96 -50.89 -9.13
CA GLU A 267 -6.20 -51.66 -8.99
C GLU A 267 -6.95 -51.22 -7.71
N ASN A 268 -8.21 -50.80 -7.83
CA ASN A 268 -9.02 -50.37 -6.68
C ASN A 268 -9.44 -51.58 -5.81
N ASN A 269 -9.09 -51.53 -4.52
CA ASN A 269 -9.27 -52.59 -3.53
C ASN A 269 -9.86 -52.02 -2.23
N TYR A 270 -11.14 -52.30 -1.95
CA TYR A 270 -11.78 -51.95 -0.68
C TYR A 270 -11.19 -52.73 0.51
N VAL A 271 -10.80 -52.02 1.57
CA VAL A 271 -10.24 -52.61 2.80
C VAL A 271 -11.21 -52.44 3.96
N SER A 272 -11.52 -53.55 4.63
CA SER A 272 -12.27 -53.56 5.89
C SER A 272 -11.30 -53.56 7.07
N MET A 273 -11.16 -52.42 7.75
CA MET A 273 -10.40 -52.33 9.01
C MET A 273 -11.25 -52.76 10.22
N ASN A 274 -10.59 -53.28 11.26
CA ASN A 274 -11.22 -53.64 12.54
C ASN A 274 -10.32 -53.18 13.72
N PRO A 275 -10.72 -52.16 14.51
CA PRO A 275 -11.91 -51.33 14.34
C PRO A 275 -11.82 -50.42 13.09
N PRO A 276 -12.95 -49.87 12.60
CA PRO A 276 -12.99 -49.26 11.26
C PRO A 276 -12.77 -47.74 11.22
N ILE A 277 -12.33 -47.21 10.08
CA ILE A 277 -12.10 -45.78 9.78
C ILE A 277 -12.39 -45.51 8.28
N TYR A 278 -12.97 -44.35 7.92
CA TYR A 278 -13.83 -44.17 6.74
C TYR A 278 -14.09 -42.67 6.40
N THR A 279 -14.36 -42.08 5.21
CA THR A 279 -14.76 -42.45 3.81
C THR A 279 -14.28 -41.37 2.76
N SER A 280 -14.54 -41.33 1.43
CA SER A 280 -15.46 -42.06 0.48
C SER A 280 -15.04 -42.11 -1.04
N ASP A 281 -15.37 -43.21 -1.73
CA ASP A 281 -15.28 -43.55 -3.19
C ASP A 281 -14.88 -42.50 -4.27
N PHE A 282 -13.64 -42.58 -4.78
CA PHE A 282 -13.30 -42.33 -6.20
C PHE A 282 -12.22 -43.34 -6.70
N SER A 283 -11.17 -42.91 -7.43
CA SER A 283 -10.07 -43.79 -7.86
C SER A 283 -8.77 -43.06 -8.22
N GLY A 284 -7.83 -42.98 -7.27
CA GLY A 284 -6.51 -42.36 -7.44
C GLY A 284 -5.50 -43.08 -8.34
N PHE A 285 -4.53 -42.28 -8.83
CA PHE A 285 -3.43 -42.70 -9.71
C PHE A 285 -2.20 -41.78 -9.49
N ILE A 286 -1.02 -42.19 -9.98
CA ILE A 286 0.28 -41.55 -9.71
C ILE A 286 0.99 -41.20 -11.02
N PHE A 287 1.76 -40.12 -11.07
CA PHE A 287 2.26 -39.59 -12.34
C PHE A 287 3.58 -38.81 -12.25
N ASP A 288 4.26 -38.72 -13.39
CA ASP A 288 5.38 -37.80 -13.61
C ASP A 288 4.80 -36.40 -13.89
N ALA A 289 5.02 -35.48 -12.95
CA ALA A 289 4.45 -34.14 -12.99
C ALA A 289 5.08 -33.25 -14.07
N SER A 290 6.24 -33.64 -14.62
CA SER A 290 6.89 -32.92 -15.72
C SER A 290 6.23 -33.18 -17.07
N VAL A 291 5.49 -34.30 -17.22
CA VAL A 291 4.92 -34.72 -18.52
C VAL A 291 3.39 -34.73 -18.61
N ILE A 292 2.63 -34.35 -17.57
CA ILE A 292 1.16 -34.24 -17.67
C ILE A 292 0.71 -32.91 -18.28
N ASP A 293 -0.15 -33.00 -19.30
CA ASP A 293 -0.83 -31.84 -19.90
C ASP A 293 -2.24 -31.64 -19.29
N PHE A 294 -2.98 -32.73 -19.06
CA PHE A 294 -4.36 -32.65 -18.59
C PHE A 294 -4.83 -33.91 -17.83
N HIS A 295 -5.65 -33.72 -16.78
CA HIS A 295 -6.09 -34.78 -15.87
C HIS A 295 -7.63 -34.82 -15.66
N TYR A 296 -8.17 -36.04 -15.56
CA TYR A 296 -9.51 -36.36 -15.03
C TYR A 296 -9.41 -37.11 -13.70
N VAL A 297 -10.37 -36.89 -12.79
CA VAL A 297 -10.48 -37.56 -11.47
C VAL A 297 -10.08 -39.03 -11.49
N HIS A 298 -10.50 -39.79 -12.50
CA HIS A 298 -10.20 -41.23 -12.62
C HIS A 298 -8.97 -41.60 -13.47
N TYR A 299 -8.41 -40.72 -14.32
CA TYR A 299 -7.29 -41.04 -15.22
C TYR A 299 -6.60 -39.81 -15.83
N VAL A 300 -5.37 -39.99 -16.34
CA VAL A 300 -4.67 -38.94 -17.11
C VAL A 300 -5.24 -38.85 -18.53
N LYS A 301 -5.79 -37.67 -18.88
CA LYS A 301 -6.41 -37.41 -20.19
C LYS A 301 -5.37 -37.29 -21.30
N SER A 302 -4.25 -36.61 -21.03
CA SER A 302 -3.20 -36.36 -22.02
C SER A 302 -1.87 -35.95 -21.39
N PHE A 303 -0.78 -36.40 -22.01
CA PHE A 303 0.60 -36.03 -21.70
C PHE A 303 1.11 -34.92 -22.64
N ILE A 304 2.04 -34.12 -22.14
CA ILE A 304 2.80 -33.11 -22.89
C ILE A 304 3.64 -33.79 -23.98
N ASP A 305 4.34 -34.87 -23.59
CA ASP A 305 4.99 -35.78 -24.52
C ASP A 305 4.02 -36.86 -24.97
N LYS A 306 3.62 -36.83 -26.24
CA LYS A 306 2.68 -37.80 -26.85
C LYS A 306 3.24 -39.23 -26.98
N SER A 307 4.51 -39.46 -26.66
CA SER A 307 5.08 -40.81 -26.56
C SER A 307 4.77 -41.50 -25.23
N LYS A 308 4.34 -40.73 -24.21
CA LYS A 308 4.04 -41.24 -22.87
C LYS A 308 2.70 -41.98 -22.81
N ILE A 309 2.66 -43.04 -22.00
CA ILE A 309 1.49 -43.88 -21.74
C ILE A 309 1.16 -43.98 -20.24
N THR A 310 -0.10 -44.25 -19.93
CA THR A 310 -0.52 -44.78 -18.63
C THR A 310 -0.23 -46.29 -18.61
N LYS A 311 0.35 -46.78 -17.51
CA LYS A 311 0.59 -48.21 -17.26
C LYS A 311 -0.24 -48.66 -16.06
N ILE A 312 -0.85 -49.83 -16.14
CA ILE A 312 -1.46 -50.49 -14.97
C ILE A 312 -0.33 -51.01 -14.07
N SER A 313 -0.37 -50.58 -12.81
CA SER A 313 0.54 -50.95 -11.73
C SER A 313 0.36 -52.42 -11.32
N ASP A 314 1.40 -53.04 -10.76
CA ASP A 314 1.27 -54.32 -10.04
C ASP A 314 0.86 -54.10 -8.57
N GLY A 315 0.79 -52.84 -8.11
CA GLY A 315 0.26 -52.42 -6.82
C GLY A 315 -1.27 -52.27 -6.76
N ALA A 316 -1.77 -51.97 -5.57
CA ALA A 316 -3.19 -51.72 -5.29
C ALA A 316 -3.45 -50.31 -4.71
N LEU A 317 -4.59 -49.74 -5.06
CA LEU A 317 -5.20 -48.58 -4.41
C LEU A 317 -6.10 -49.11 -3.29
N LEU A 318 -5.76 -48.81 -2.03
CA LEU A 318 -6.48 -49.28 -0.85
C LEU A 318 -7.52 -48.24 -0.43
N HIS A 319 -8.80 -48.66 -0.37
CA HIS A 319 -9.96 -47.79 -0.14
C HIS A 319 -10.58 -48.04 1.24
N LEU A 320 -10.69 -47.02 2.09
CA LEU A 320 -11.05 -47.14 3.52
C LEU A 320 -12.51 -46.71 3.76
N ARG A 321 -13.46 -47.65 3.89
CA ARG A 321 -14.90 -47.32 3.71
C ARG A 321 -15.91 -47.93 4.69
N PHE A 322 -16.87 -47.10 5.14
CA PHE A 322 -18.22 -47.42 5.66
C PHE A 322 -18.51 -48.92 5.70
N ASN A 323 -18.89 -49.38 4.52
CA ASN A 323 -19.95 -50.34 4.34
C ASN A 323 -19.48 -51.50 3.44
N VAL A 324 -18.19 -51.83 3.45
CA VAL A 324 -17.63 -52.95 2.65
C VAL A 324 -18.42 -54.25 2.92
N ASN A 325 -18.85 -54.45 4.17
CA ASN A 325 -19.69 -55.58 4.58
C ASN A 325 -21.10 -55.57 3.95
N SER A 326 -21.66 -54.42 3.54
CA SER A 326 -22.95 -54.37 2.82
C SER A 326 -22.83 -54.60 1.32
N LEU A 327 -21.62 -54.47 0.74
CA LEU A 327 -21.37 -54.73 -0.68
C LEU A 327 -21.46 -56.22 -1.03
N LYS A 328 -21.48 -57.11 -0.03
CA LYS A 328 -21.54 -58.58 -0.17
C LYS A 328 -20.44 -59.16 -1.07
N ALA A 329 -19.29 -58.48 -1.14
CA ALA A 329 -18.13 -58.94 -1.90
C ALA A 329 -17.44 -60.14 -1.23
N ASN A 330 -16.77 -60.97 -2.03
CA ASN A 330 -15.94 -62.07 -1.52
C ASN A 330 -14.66 -61.51 -0.89
N THR A 331 -14.38 -61.88 0.36
CA THR A 331 -13.11 -61.53 1.02
C THR A 331 -11.94 -62.29 0.40
N ILE A 332 -10.96 -61.55 -0.13
CA ILE A 332 -9.73 -62.11 -0.73
C ILE A 332 -8.53 -61.55 0.03
N SER A 333 -7.59 -62.41 0.41
CA SER A 333 -6.31 -61.97 1.00
C SER A 333 -5.32 -61.63 -0.11
N LYS A 334 -4.87 -60.38 -0.18
CA LYS A 334 -3.79 -59.89 -1.06
C LYS A 334 -2.59 -59.42 -0.21
N PRO A 335 -1.33 -59.58 -0.65
CA PRO A 335 -0.14 -59.44 0.20
C PRO A 335 0.32 -57.99 0.46
N PHE A 336 -0.57 -56.99 0.34
CA PHE A 336 -0.23 -55.57 0.45
C PHE A 336 -0.05 -55.10 1.89
N ARG A 337 0.68 -54.00 2.08
CA ARG A 337 0.93 -53.35 3.38
C ARG A 337 0.78 -51.84 3.26
N PHE A 338 0.07 -51.20 4.21
CA PHE A 338 -0.05 -49.74 4.28
C PHE A 338 1.30 -49.05 4.48
N PHE A 339 2.10 -49.58 5.41
CA PHE A 339 3.46 -49.12 5.66
C PHE A 339 4.46 -50.11 5.02
N PRO A 340 5.51 -49.63 4.33
CA PRO A 340 6.55 -50.50 3.76
C PRO A 340 7.43 -51.12 4.86
N ASN A 341 7.48 -50.46 6.03
CA ASN A 341 8.34 -50.78 7.17
C ASN A 341 7.55 -51.44 8.32
N ASN A 342 8.14 -51.50 9.52
CA ASN A 342 7.45 -52.01 10.71
C ASN A 342 6.27 -51.09 11.12
N ALA A 343 5.04 -51.57 10.90
CA ALA A 343 3.81 -50.83 11.17
C ALA A 343 3.68 -50.33 12.62
N SER A 344 4.23 -51.05 13.61
CA SER A 344 4.12 -50.66 15.03
C SER A 344 4.69 -49.27 15.31
N HIS A 345 5.79 -48.89 14.66
CA HIS A 345 6.39 -47.56 14.84
C HIS A 345 5.54 -46.44 14.23
N HIS A 346 4.95 -46.68 13.04
CA HIS A 346 4.04 -45.72 12.43
C HIS A 346 2.74 -45.56 13.25
N ILE A 347 2.25 -46.65 13.85
CA ILE A 347 1.11 -46.63 14.77
C ILE A 347 1.44 -45.84 16.05
N GLU A 348 2.64 -46.01 16.62
CA GLU A 348 3.11 -45.24 17.77
C GLU A 348 3.19 -43.74 17.46
N ASN A 349 3.78 -43.37 16.31
CA ASN A 349 3.86 -41.99 15.84
C ASN A 349 2.45 -41.37 15.68
N MET A 350 1.49 -42.08 15.07
CA MET A 350 0.10 -41.62 14.96
C MET A 350 -0.56 -41.38 16.33
N HIS A 351 -0.30 -42.25 17.33
CA HIS A 351 -0.83 -42.03 18.69
C HIS A 351 -0.26 -40.78 19.35
N GLU A 352 1.05 -40.53 19.23
CA GLU A 352 1.69 -39.32 19.77
C GLU A 352 1.24 -38.04 19.03
N THR A 353 1.01 -38.10 17.71
CA THR A 353 0.38 -37.01 16.95
C THR A 353 -1.03 -36.69 17.45
N VAL A 354 -1.90 -37.70 17.57
CA VAL A 354 -3.28 -37.50 18.09
C VAL A 354 -3.28 -36.95 19.52
N LYS A 355 -2.36 -37.43 20.35
CA LYS A 355 -2.12 -36.94 21.72
C LYS A 355 -1.57 -35.51 21.76
N SER A 356 -0.78 -35.10 20.76
CA SER A 356 -0.33 -33.71 20.60
C SER A 356 -1.46 -32.75 20.20
N ILE A 357 -2.47 -33.23 19.47
CA ILE A 357 -3.59 -32.41 18.96
C ILE A 357 -4.74 -32.34 19.98
N PHE A 358 -5.05 -33.44 20.66
CA PHE A 358 -6.23 -33.55 21.54
C PHE A 358 -5.92 -33.87 23.02
N GLY A 359 -4.66 -34.04 23.40
CA GLY A 359 -4.28 -34.42 24.76
C GLY A 359 -4.59 -35.90 25.06
N LYS A 360 -5.07 -36.18 26.28
CA LYS A 360 -5.20 -37.58 26.78
C LYS A 360 -6.39 -38.36 26.24
N THR A 361 -7.43 -37.70 25.73
CA THR A 361 -8.67 -38.35 25.28
C THR A 361 -9.20 -37.64 24.03
N PRO A 362 -9.02 -38.20 22.82
CA PRO A 362 -9.48 -37.58 21.59
C PRO A 362 -11.02 -37.66 21.43
N PRO A 363 -11.65 -36.72 20.70
CA PRO A 363 -13.10 -36.69 20.52
C PRO A 363 -13.58 -37.80 19.55
N PRO A 364 -14.73 -38.44 19.81
CA PRO A 364 -15.26 -39.49 18.93
C PRO A 364 -15.69 -38.91 17.57
N ALA A 365 -15.48 -39.67 16.49
CA ALA A 365 -16.01 -39.33 15.18
C ALA A 365 -17.54 -39.30 15.21
N SER A 366 -18.15 -38.28 14.58
CA SER A 366 -19.61 -38.20 14.44
C SER A 366 -20.04 -38.68 13.06
N LEU A 367 -20.76 -39.80 13.00
CA LEU A 367 -21.30 -40.32 11.75
C LEU A 367 -22.60 -39.63 11.31
N LYS A 368 -23.21 -38.77 12.15
CA LYS A 368 -24.51 -38.12 11.87
C LYS A 368 -24.54 -37.36 10.53
N PHE A 369 -23.43 -36.72 10.16
CA PHE A 369 -23.33 -35.99 8.89
C PHE A 369 -23.48 -36.92 7.67
N LEU A 370 -23.03 -38.17 7.78
CA LEU A 370 -22.96 -39.11 6.66
C LEU A 370 -24.36 -39.61 6.29
N ASP A 371 -25.20 -39.97 7.27
CA ASP A 371 -26.59 -40.36 7.03
C ASP A 371 -27.38 -39.20 6.41
N THR A 372 -27.21 -37.98 6.93
CA THR A 372 -27.86 -36.77 6.43
C THR A 372 -27.42 -36.42 5.00
N PHE A 373 -26.13 -36.51 4.69
CA PHE A 373 -25.61 -36.30 3.34
C PHE A 373 -26.18 -37.33 2.36
N ASN A 374 -26.10 -38.63 2.69
CA ASN A 374 -26.68 -39.72 1.89
C ASN A 374 -28.20 -39.56 1.66
N MET A 375 -28.93 -39.03 2.65
CA MET A 375 -30.35 -38.72 2.50
C MET A 375 -30.60 -37.55 1.53
N CYS A 376 -29.82 -36.47 1.64
CA CYS A 376 -29.96 -35.33 0.74
C CYS A 376 -29.52 -35.63 -0.69
N GLU A 377 -28.47 -36.43 -0.91
CA GLU A 377 -28.08 -36.88 -2.25
C GLU A 377 -29.20 -37.69 -2.91
N LYS A 378 -29.79 -38.64 -2.18
CA LYS A 378 -30.96 -39.40 -2.67
C LYS A 378 -32.16 -38.50 -2.96
N ARG A 379 -32.39 -37.45 -2.16
CA ARG A 379 -33.41 -36.44 -2.45
C ARG A 379 -33.10 -35.70 -3.75
N SER A 380 -31.89 -35.17 -3.90
CA SER A 380 -31.45 -34.39 -5.07
C SER A 380 -31.52 -35.21 -6.36
N LEU A 381 -31.10 -36.48 -6.32
CA LEU A 381 -31.23 -37.45 -7.41
C LEU A 381 -32.69 -37.69 -7.84
N ASN A 382 -33.61 -37.80 -6.88
CA ASN A 382 -35.04 -37.99 -7.16
C ASN A 382 -35.72 -36.70 -7.67
N GLU A 383 -35.25 -35.53 -7.22
CA GLU A 383 -35.75 -34.20 -7.62
C GLU A 383 -35.13 -33.71 -8.94
N GLY A 384 -34.11 -34.41 -9.46
CA GLY A 384 -33.40 -34.00 -10.68
C GLY A 384 -32.63 -32.69 -10.49
N THR A 385 -32.02 -32.49 -9.32
CA THR A 385 -31.22 -31.31 -8.98
C THR A 385 -29.74 -31.66 -8.78
N CYS A 386 -28.85 -30.71 -9.03
CA CYS A 386 -27.42 -30.92 -8.86
C CYS A 386 -27.03 -31.05 -7.38
N HIS A 387 -26.06 -31.93 -7.12
CA HIS A 387 -25.68 -32.37 -5.77
C HIS A 387 -25.06 -31.23 -4.92
N SER A 388 -25.05 -31.45 -3.61
CA SER A 388 -24.43 -30.66 -2.52
C SER A 388 -25.06 -29.32 -2.11
N ALA A 389 -25.33 -28.38 -3.01
CA ALA A 389 -25.77 -27.04 -2.59
C ALA A 389 -27.18 -27.07 -1.96
N THR A 390 -28.03 -27.96 -2.48
CA THR A 390 -29.34 -28.37 -1.94
C THR A 390 -29.26 -29.02 -0.55
N CYS A 391 -28.06 -29.41 -0.09
CA CYS A 391 -27.83 -30.10 1.17
C CYS A 391 -27.29 -29.19 2.28
N LYS A 392 -26.90 -27.94 1.97
CA LYS A 392 -26.29 -27.03 2.97
C LYS A 392 -27.17 -26.85 4.21
N SER A 393 -28.49 -26.70 4.03
CA SER A 393 -29.46 -26.61 5.14
C SER A 393 -29.44 -27.85 6.04
N ASP A 394 -29.35 -29.03 5.44
CA ASP A 394 -29.43 -30.30 6.15
C ASP A 394 -28.12 -30.57 6.89
N MET A 395 -26.98 -30.21 6.28
CA MET A 395 -25.67 -30.30 6.92
C MET A 395 -25.53 -29.31 8.07
N ASP A 396 -25.94 -28.04 7.90
CA ASP A 396 -25.92 -27.03 8.96
C ASP A 396 -26.86 -27.39 10.14
N ALA A 397 -27.91 -28.19 9.90
CA ALA A 397 -28.81 -28.68 10.94
C ALA A 397 -28.22 -29.80 11.81
N VAL A 398 -27.14 -30.48 11.40
CA VAL A 398 -26.55 -31.61 12.13
C VAL A 398 -25.17 -31.37 12.74
N HIS A 399 -24.44 -30.33 12.31
CA HIS A 399 -23.12 -29.98 12.84
C HIS A 399 -22.81 -28.48 12.74
N GLU A 400 -22.01 -27.98 13.68
CA GLU A 400 -21.41 -26.65 13.59
C GLU A 400 -20.13 -26.70 12.73
N TRP A 401 -20.23 -26.24 11.48
CA TRP A 401 -19.14 -26.29 10.51
C TRP A 401 -18.22 -25.07 10.57
N VAL A 402 -16.92 -25.31 10.51
CA VAL A 402 -15.91 -24.27 10.26
C VAL A 402 -15.77 -24.09 8.75
N TYR A 403 -16.55 -23.16 8.20
CA TYR A 403 -16.41 -22.71 6.81
C TYR A 403 -15.20 -21.80 6.63
N ASP A 404 -14.54 -21.87 5.46
CA ASP A 404 -13.74 -20.75 4.96
C ASP A 404 -14.64 -19.53 4.70
N ARG A 405 -14.08 -18.32 4.84
CA ARG A 405 -14.81 -17.04 4.70
C ARG A 405 -14.11 -16.05 3.76
N THR A 406 -13.17 -16.52 2.93
CA THR A 406 -12.43 -15.67 1.99
C THR A 406 -13.23 -15.48 0.69
N GLU A 407 -13.79 -14.29 0.47
CA GLU A 407 -14.68 -14.01 -0.70
C GLU A 407 -13.94 -13.83 -2.05
N GLY A 408 -12.61 -14.07 -2.11
CA GLY A 408 -11.74 -13.50 -3.15
C GLY A 408 -11.26 -14.43 -4.28
N VAL A 409 -11.56 -15.73 -4.25
CA VAL A 409 -10.86 -16.70 -5.13
C VAL A 409 -11.37 -16.70 -6.58
N PHE A 410 -12.61 -16.29 -6.81
CA PHE A 410 -13.27 -16.32 -8.13
C PHE A 410 -13.91 -14.98 -8.52
N LEU A 411 -13.52 -14.44 -9.68
CA LEU A 411 -14.00 -13.17 -10.23
C LEU A 411 -15.15 -13.42 -11.22
N ALA A 412 -16.26 -12.71 -11.08
CA ALA A 412 -17.34 -12.75 -12.08
C ALA A 412 -16.94 -12.05 -13.39
N GLY A 413 -17.60 -12.42 -14.49
CA GLY A 413 -17.44 -11.77 -15.81
C GLY A 413 -17.79 -10.28 -15.84
N GLU A 414 -18.43 -9.74 -14.80
CA GLU A 414 -18.57 -8.30 -14.61
C GLU A 414 -17.44 -7.72 -13.75
N THR A 415 -16.51 -7.02 -14.38
CA THR A 415 -16.00 -5.78 -13.81
C THR A 415 -16.75 -4.62 -14.45
N ASN A 416 -17.70 -4.04 -13.72
CA ASN A 416 -18.14 -2.67 -14.00
C ASN A 416 -16.86 -1.80 -13.97
N PRO A 417 -16.39 -1.23 -15.09
CA PRO A 417 -15.04 -0.72 -15.18
C PRO A 417 -14.85 0.43 -14.17
N PRO A 418 -13.74 0.45 -13.40
CA PRO A 418 -13.55 1.42 -12.33
C PRO A 418 -13.63 2.84 -12.89
N ARG A 419 -14.49 3.67 -12.30
CA ARG A 419 -14.82 4.99 -12.86
C ARG A 419 -13.94 6.08 -12.28
N LEU A 420 -13.25 6.81 -13.15
CA LEU A 420 -12.64 8.08 -12.77
C LEU A 420 -13.74 9.11 -12.54
N ARG A 421 -13.66 9.84 -11.41
CA ARG A 421 -14.54 10.96 -11.09
C ARG A 421 -13.70 12.19 -10.78
N ILE A 422 -13.98 13.31 -11.46
CA ILE A 422 -13.32 14.60 -11.21
C ILE A 422 -14.41 15.62 -10.88
N PHE A 423 -14.38 16.18 -9.68
CA PHE A 423 -15.35 17.17 -9.20
C PHE A 423 -14.87 18.60 -9.44
N SER A 424 -15.78 19.51 -9.77
CA SER A 424 -15.45 20.92 -10.01
C SER A 424 -16.60 21.88 -9.71
N LEU A 425 -16.27 23.16 -9.50
CA LEU A 425 -17.20 24.27 -9.35
C LEU A 425 -16.91 25.28 -10.48
N ASN A 426 -17.79 25.38 -11.48
CA ASN A 426 -17.55 26.17 -12.69
C ASN A 426 -18.86 26.71 -13.30
N GLY A 427 -18.74 27.60 -14.30
CA GLY A 427 -19.89 28.06 -15.08
C GLY A 427 -20.55 26.94 -15.88
N CYS A 428 -21.83 27.11 -16.22
CA CYS A 428 -22.66 26.10 -16.91
C CYS A 428 -21.92 25.39 -18.05
N LEU A 429 -21.76 24.07 -17.92
CA LEU A 429 -21.41 23.23 -19.06
C LEU A 429 -22.67 23.04 -19.92
N GLY A 430 -22.59 23.45 -21.19
CA GLY A 430 -23.53 22.97 -22.20
C GLY A 430 -23.24 21.51 -22.55
N ASN A 431 -24.21 20.83 -23.17
CA ASN A 431 -24.06 19.45 -23.61
C ASN A 431 -22.79 19.26 -24.47
N ASN A 432 -22.15 18.10 -24.34
CA ASN A 432 -20.93 17.69 -25.05
C ASN A 432 -19.65 18.48 -24.69
N LYS A 433 -19.58 19.13 -23.52
CA LYS A 433 -18.30 19.63 -22.97
C LYS A 433 -17.52 18.51 -22.27
N PHE A 434 -16.22 18.46 -22.54
CA PHE A 434 -15.29 17.47 -22.01
C PHE A 434 -13.96 18.12 -21.61
N LEU A 435 -13.22 17.46 -20.73
CA LEU A 435 -11.82 17.77 -20.40
C LEU A 435 -10.89 16.83 -21.16
N TYR A 436 -9.70 17.31 -21.54
CA TYR A 436 -8.57 16.43 -21.86
C TYR A 436 -7.83 16.10 -20.58
N VAL A 437 -7.58 14.80 -20.37
CA VAL A 437 -7.09 14.26 -19.11
C VAL A 437 -5.97 13.25 -19.39
N ASP A 438 -4.79 13.51 -18.81
CA ASP A 438 -3.59 12.67 -18.88
C ASP A 438 -3.46 11.83 -17.60
N LEU A 439 -3.57 10.50 -17.72
CA LEU A 439 -3.46 9.54 -16.61
C LEU A 439 -2.02 9.03 -16.46
N TYR A 440 -1.40 9.23 -15.29
CA TYR A 440 -0.04 8.76 -15.01
C TYR A 440 -0.06 7.53 -14.09
N TYR A 441 0.55 6.44 -14.56
CA TYR A 441 0.68 5.19 -13.82
C TYR A 441 2.15 4.97 -13.40
N GLU A 442 2.41 4.33 -12.26
CA GLU A 442 3.79 4.11 -11.74
C GLU A 442 4.72 3.48 -12.78
N ASP A 443 4.27 2.44 -13.47
CA ASP A 443 5.05 1.74 -14.52
C ASP A 443 5.02 2.42 -15.91
N LYS A 444 4.36 3.58 -16.08
CA LYS A 444 4.19 4.22 -17.41
C LYS A 444 4.86 5.59 -17.50
N ILE A 445 5.99 5.61 -18.21
CA ILE A 445 6.76 6.83 -18.57
C ILE A 445 5.91 7.87 -19.32
N THR A 446 4.91 7.44 -20.10
CA THR A 446 4.00 8.31 -20.86
C THR A 446 2.57 8.19 -20.36
N PRO A 447 1.85 9.30 -20.11
CA PRO A 447 0.48 9.24 -19.63
C PRO A 447 -0.48 8.70 -20.68
N THR A 448 -1.58 8.09 -20.22
CA THR A 448 -2.69 7.68 -21.09
C THR A 448 -3.67 8.86 -21.20
N ARG A 449 -3.81 9.43 -22.40
CA ARG A 449 -4.73 10.56 -22.63
C ARG A 449 -6.15 10.08 -22.95
N MET A 450 -7.12 10.67 -22.25
CA MET A 450 -8.56 10.44 -22.48
C MET A 450 -9.32 11.76 -22.59
N LYS A 451 -10.59 11.67 -23.02
CA LYS A 451 -11.60 12.70 -22.84
C LYS A 451 -12.50 12.26 -21.69
N VAL A 452 -12.89 13.18 -20.81
CA VAL A 452 -13.84 12.92 -19.72
C VAL A 452 -14.98 13.92 -19.84
N TYR A 453 -16.23 13.45 -19.90
CA TYR A 453 -17.40 14.28 -20.16
C TYR A 453 -18.03 14.78 -18.86
N GLY A 454 -18.48 16.04 -18.86
CA GLY A 454 -18.97 16.73 -17.67
C GLY A 454 -20.49 16.70 -17.54
N ASN A 455 -20.97 16.24 -16.39
CA ASN A 455 -22.37 16.27 -15.97
C ASN A 455 -22.59 17.35 -14.90
N THR A 456 -23.73 18.03 -14.96
CA THR A 456 -24.16 19.00 -13.95
C THR A 456 -24.77 18.28 -12.75
N LEU A 457 -24.43 18.70 -11.52
CA LEU A 457 -24.97 18.10 -10.30
C LEU A 457 -26.30 18.74 -9.83
N ASP A 458 -26.51 20.04 -10.13
CA ASP A 458 -27.84 20.67 -10.11
C ASP A 458 -28.74 20.07 -11.23
N ASP A 459 -30.05 20.27 -11.16
CA ASP A 459 -30.99 19.94 -12.25
C ASP A 459 -31.06 21.04 -13.32
N LYS A 460 -30.69 22.28 -12.97
CA LYS A 460 -30.75 23.43 -13.89
C LYS A 460 -29.47 24.25 -13.85
N CYS A 461 -29.09 24.82 -15.00
CA CYS A 461 -28.01 25.78 -15.05
C CYS A 461 -28.33 26.99 -15.95
N PRO A 462 -28.30 28.23 -15.43
CA PRO A 462 -28.17 28.58 -14.01
C PRO A 462 -29.31 28.01 -13.16
N SER A 463 -29.08 27.85 -11.85
CA SER A 463 -30.10 27.35 -10.92
C SER A 463 -31.28 28.33 -10.82
N ASP A 464 -32.51 27.82 -10.82
CA ASP A 464 -33.73 28.66 -10.79
C ASP A 464 -33.97 29.33 -9.43
N PHE A 465 -33.39 28.80 -8.35
CA PHE A 465 -33.54 29.33 -6.99
C PHE A 465 -32.67 30.57 -6.73
N ALA A 466 -31.80 30.98 -7.66
CA ALA A 466 -30.83 32.05 -7.48
C ALA A 466 -31.00 33.19 -8.49
N PRO A 467 -30.57 34.43 -8.17
CA PRO A 467 -30.61 35.55 -9.10
C PRO A 467 -29.77 35.28 -10.37
N ARG A 468 -30.47 35.03 -11.49
CA ARG A 468 -29.95 34.57 -12.80
C ARG A 468 -28.83 35.42 -13.46
N ARG A 469 -28.37 36.51 -12.84
CA ARG A 469 -27.33 37.40 -13.38
C ARG A 469 -25.94 37.24 -12.74
N LEU A 470 -25.84 36.81 -11.47
CA LEU A 470 -24.55 36.81 -10.74
C LEU A 470 -24.20 35.49 -10.04
N CYS A 471 -25.15 34.56 -9.88
CA CYS A 471 -24.84 33.19 -9.47
C CYS A 471 -24.44 32.35 -10.67
N PHE A 472 -23.14 32.42 -11.00
CA PHE A 472 -22.54 31.90 -12.22
C PHE A 472 -21.90 30.52 -12.04
N TYR A 473 -21.40 30.16 -10.85
CA TYR A 473 -20.70 28.89 -10.63
C TYR A 473 -21.59 27.87 -9.94
N ILE A 474 -21.60 26.66 -10.47
CA ILE A 474 -22.37 25.52 -9.98
C ILE A 474 -21.54 24.22 -10.09
N PRO A 475 -21.87 23.19 -9.29
CA PRO A 475 -21.08 21.97 -9.19
C PRO A 475 -21.30 21.02 -10.36
N HIS A 476 -20.20 20.42 -10.81
CA HIS A 476 -20.17 19.43 -11.89
C HIS A 476 -19.32 18.22 -11.47
N THR A 477 -19.57 17.09 -12.13
CA THR A 477 -18.73 15.89 -12.07
C THR A 477 -18.37 15.46 -13.48
N PHE A 478 -17.10 15.21 -13.73
CA PHE A 478 -16.62 14.60 -14.96
C PHE A 478 -16.35 13.12 -14.68
N VAL A 479 -17.04 12.23 -15.39
CA VAL A 479 -17.00 10.78 -15.16
C VAL A 479 -16.63 10.06 -16.44
N GLU A 480 -15.73 9.09 -16.36
CA GLU A 480 -15.43 8.16 -17.47
C GLU A 480 -14.90 6.82 -16.94
N ASN A 481 -15.14 5.75 -17.69
CA ASN A 481 -14.71 4.39 -17.34
C ASN A 481 -13.20 4.18 -17.60
N LEU A 482 -12.47 3.62 -16.64
CA LEU A 482 -11.06 3.24 -16.80
C LEU A 482 -10.92 1.77 -17.19
N SER A 483 -9.98 1.48 -18.09
CA SER A 483 -9.60 0.11 -18.45
C SER A 483 -8.59 -0.53 -17.48
N VAL A 484 -7.84 0.27 -16.72
CA VAL A 484 -6.86 -0.15 -15.72
C VAL A 484 -6.79 0.89 -14.59
N THR A 485 -6.79 0.44 -13.33
CA THR A 485 -6.56 1.30 -12.14
C THR A 485 -5.19 1.13 -11.50
N GLU A 486 -4.63 -0.09 -11.46
CA GLU A 486 -3.43 -0.40 -10.68
C GLU A 486 -2.26 0.56 -10.98
N GLY A 487 -1.73 1.18 -9.92
CA GLY A 487 -0.63 2.13 -10.00
C GLY A 487 -1.00 3.53 -10.54
N LEU A 488 -2.28 3.91 -10.65
CA LEU A 488 -2.67 5.26 -11.10
C LEU A 488 -2.34 6.32 -10.03
N THR A 489 -1.20 7.00 -10.20
CA THR A 489 -0.68 7.98 -9.22
C THR A 489 -1.38 9.34 -9.26
N LYS A 490 -1.61 9.86 -10.47
CA LYS A 490 -2.08 11.24 -10.68
C LYS A 490 -2.76 11.45 -12.01
N VAL A 491 -3.56 12.51 -12.05
CA VAL A 491 -4.38 12.92 -13.18
C VAL A 491 -4.03 14.36 -13.52
N VAL A 492 -3.67 14.63 -14.78
CA VAL A 492 -3.35 15.99 -15.25
C VAL A 492 -4.40 16.46 -16.25
N ILE A 493 -5.14 17.51 -15.90
CA ILE A 493 -6.18 18.12 -16.73
C ILE A 493 -5.56 19.22 -17.59
N GLU A 494 -5.83 19.22 -18.88
CA GLU A 494 -5.43 20.30 -19.80
C GLU A 494 -6.55 21.30 -20.04
N LEU A 495 -6.27 22.57 -19.72
CA LEU A 495 -7.13 23.73 -19.92
C LEU A 495 -6.41 24.72 -20.85
N GLY A 496 -6.26 24.32 -22.11
CA GLY A 496 -5.47 25.04 -23.11
C GLY A 496 -3.99 25.03 -22.76
N LEU A 497 -3.39 26.21 -22.54
CA LEU A 497 -1.98 26.34 -22.11
C LEU A 497 -1.77 26.06 -20.60
N ARG A 498 -2.85 25.89 -19.82
CA ARG A 498 -2.76 25.59 -18.38
C ARG A 498 -2.91 24.08 -18.16
N LYS A 499 -2.06 23.50 -17.32
CA LYS A 499 -2.23 22.13 -16.81
C LYS A 499 -2.54 22.17 -15.31
N VAL A 500 -3.43 21.32 -14.84
CA VAL A 500 -3.79 21.16 -13.42
C VAL A 500 -3.53 19.71 -13.02
N GLU A 501 -2.66 19.51 -12.04
CA GLU A 501 -2.31 18.18 -11.53
C GLU A 501 -3.14 17.87 -10.27
N LEU A 502 -3.79 16.71 -10.26
CA LEU A 502 -4.61 16.21 -9.15
C LEU A 502 -4.06 14.84 -8.68
N PRO A 503 -3.96 14.59 -7.37
CA PRO A 503 -3.70 13.26 -6.84
C PRO A 503 -4.93 12.36 -7.02
N VAL A 504 -4.72 11.05 -7.01
CA VAL A 504 -5.80 10.06 -7.04
C VAL A 504 -6.11 9.55 -5.64
N GLN A 505 -7.41 9.39 -5.35
CA GLN A 505 -7.92 8.64 -4.21
C GLN A 505 -8.70 7.44 -4.75
N GLU A 506 -8.31 6.24 -4.36
CA GLU A 506 -9.06 5.02 -4.69
C GLU A 506 -10.29 4.89 -3.78
N ILE A 507 -11.35 4.32 -4.35
CA ILE A 507 -12.66 4.15 -3.72
C ILE A 507 -13.06 2.68 -3.92
N HIS A 508 -13.35 1.98 -2.84
CA HIS A 508 -13.76 0.57 -2.84
C HIS A 508 -15.21 0.46 -2.32
N LYS A 509 -15.85 -0.69 -2.57
CA LYS A 509 -17.20 -0.97 -2.03
C LYS A 509 -17.17 -0.92 -0.48
N PRO A 510 -18.26 -0.47 0.18
CA PRO A 510 -18.36 -0.49 1.63
C PRO A 510 -18.38 -1.94 2.14
N VAL A 511 -17.58 -2.22 3.18
CA VAL A 511 -17.44 -3.56 3.78
C VAL A 511 -17.87 -3.62 5.25
N GLN A 512 -18.38 -2.52 5.80
CA GLN A 512 -18.83 -2.43 7.19
C GLN A 512 -20.35 -2.32 7.23
N GLN A 513 -21.04 -3.13 8.03
CA GLN A 513 -22.46 -2.91 8.28
C GLN A 513 -22.65 -1.68 9.19
N GLY A 514 -23.58 -0.79 8.86
CA GLY A 514 -23.87 0.39 9.67
C GLY A 514 -24.41 1.58 8.86
N LEU A 515 -24.39 2.76 9.48
CA LEU A 515 -24.85 4.03 8.92
C LEU A 515 -23.80 5.14 9.16
N THR A 516 -23.40 5.85 8.09
CA THR A 516 -22.55 7.05 8.16
C THR A 516 -23.35 8.26 7.72
N ILE A 517 -23.21 9.39 8.42
CA ILE A 517 -23.89 10.64 8.09
C ILE A 517 -22.91 11.65 7.48
N CYS A 518 -23.23 12.16 6.29
CA CYS A 518 -22.55 13.27 5.64
C CYS A 518 -23.22 14.59 6.03
N VAL A 519 -22.47 15.50 6.66
CA VAL A 519 -22.95 16.82 7.07
C VAL A 519 -22.44 17.88 6.11
N GLN A 520 -23.33 18.78 5.67
CA GLN A 520 -23.00 19.86 4.74
C GLN A 520 -21.94 20.84 5.31
N PRO A 521 -21.23 21.60 4.45
CA PRO A 521 -20.24 22.60 4.87
C PRO A 521 -20.71 23.59 5.94
N VAL A 522 -20.05 23.53 7.09
CA VAL A 522 -20.35 24.32 8.30
C VAL A 522 -19.73 25.71 8.17
N TYR A 523 -20.53 26.68 7.76
CA TYR A 523 -20.19 28.11 7.67
C TYR A 523 -20.81 28.90 8.84
N TYR A 524 -20.03 29.76 9.49
CA TYR A 524 -20.47 30.72 10.52
C TYR A 524 -21.35 30.15 11.65
N TYR A 525 -21.12 28.88 12.03
CA TYR A 525 -22.05 28.18 12.90
C TYR A 525 -21.88 28.55 14.39
N THR A 526 -22.99 28.83 15.07
CA THR A 526 -23.05 29.28 16.48
C THR A 526 -23.77 28.30 17.41
N GLN A 527 -24.65 27.44 16.87
CA GLN A 527 -25.65 26.67 17.62
C GLN A 527 -25.07 25.36 18.17
N TRP A 528 -24.16 25.44 19.14
CA TRP A 528 -23.42 24.26 19.62
C TRP A 528 -24.33 23.17 20.25
N GLN A 529 -25.48 23.53 20.81
CA GLN A 529 -26.49 22.60 21.34
C GLN A 529 -27.07 21.69 20.26
N ASN A 530 -27.26 22.21 19.05
CA ASN A 530 -27.85 21.46 17.94
C ASN A 530 -26.93 20.31 17.54
N ILE A 531 -25.62 20.53 17.56
CA ILE A 531 -24.59 19.50 17.28
C ILE A 531 -24.65 18.37 18.32
N VAL A 532 -24.82 18.70 19.61
CA VAL A 532 -24.95 17.69 20.68
C VAL A 532 -26.20 16.83 20.48
N LEU A 533 -27.36 17.45 20.26
CA LEU A 533 -28.62 16.74 20.00
C LEU A 533 -28.56 15.91 18.72
N TYR A 534 -28.09 16.50 17.63
CA TYR A 534 -27.93 15.85 16.33
C TYR A 534 -27.09 14.58 16.43
N ILE A 535 -25.89 14.66 17.03
CA ILE A 535 -24.98 13.51 17.15
C ILE A 535 -25.60 12.42 18.02
N GLU A 536 -26.12 12.75 19.21
CA GLU A 536 -26.67 11.73 20.11
C GLU A 536 -27.97 11.09 19.59
N ALA A 537 -28.83 11.83 18.87
CA ALA A 537 -30.02 11.29 18.24
C ALA A 537 -29.67 10.38 17.05
N TRP A 538 -28.80 10.83 16.14
CA TRP A 538 -28.35 9.98 15.02
C TRP A 538 -27.61 8.72 15.49
N ARG A 539 -26.82 8.81 16.58
CA ARG A 539 -26.20 7.63 17.22
C ARG A 539 -27.25 6.66 17.78
N ALA A 540 -28.32 7.16 18.39
CA ALA A 540 -29.43 6.32 18.84
C ALA A 540 -30.22 5.69 17.67
N GLN A 541 -30.20 6.31 16.49
CA GLN A 541 -30.75 5.77 15.24
C GLN A 541 -29.78 4.81 14.50
N GLY A 542 -28.61 4.50 15.09
CA GLY A 542 -27.64 3.54 14.57
C GLY A 542 -26.48 4.14 13.76
N ALA A 543 -26.32 5.47 13.73
CA ALA A 543 -25.16 6.10 13.09
C ALA A 543 -23.87 5.90 13.91
N THR A 544 -22.81 5.43 13.25
CA THR A 544 -21.52 5.11 13.90
C THR A 544 -20.37 6.04 13.52
N ARG A 545 -20.53 6.85 12.47
CA ARG A 545 -19.53 7.82 11.98
C ARG A 545 -20.24 9.02 11.35
N PHE A 546 -19.71 10.21 11.57
CA PHE A 546 -20.13 11.43 10.88
C PHE A 546 -18.95 12.02 10.11
N ILE A 547 -19.19 12.55 8.92
CA ILE A 547 -18.20 13.28 8.12
C ILE A 547 -18.71 14.72 7.99
N VAL A 548 -17.96 15.67 8.55
CA VAL A 548 -18.40 17.07 8.69
C VAL A 548 -17.42 17.97 7.95
N PHE A 549 -17.89 18.63 6.89
CA PHE A 549 -17.09 19.66 6.21
C PHE A 549 -17.12 20.96 7.04
N TYR A 550 -15.96 21.53 7.33
CA TYR A 550 -15.81 22.65 8.26
C TYR A 550 -15.19 23.87 7.57
N HIS A 551 -15.90 25.00 7.57
CA HIS A 551 -15.39 26.30 7.11
C HIS A 551 -15.21 27.29 8.27
N SER A 552 -16.25 27.53 9.09
CA SER A 552 -16.14 28.42 10.25
C SER A 552 -17.21 28.22 11.33
N SER A 553 -16.82 28.49 12.57
CA SER A 553 -17.72 28.47 13.73
C SER A 553 -17.27 29.42 14.83
N THR A 554 -18.09 29.61 15.87
CA THR A 554 -17.61 30.22 17.13
C THR A 554 -16.58 29.30 17.81
N LYS A 555 -15.84 29.85 18.79
CA LYS A 555 -14.90 29.10 19.64
C LYS A 555 -15.58 27.97 20.42
N ASP A 556 -16.81 28.17 20.87
CA ASP A 556 -17.51 27.20 21.72
C ASP A 556 -18.19 26.09 20.90
N THR A 557 -18.75 26.43 19.74
CA THR A 557 -19.12 25.45 18.71
C THR A 557 -17.91 24.61 18.30
N ARG A 558 -16.72 25.23 18.18
CA ARG A 558 -15.48 24.51 17.85
C ARG A 558 -15.08 23.50 18.93
N LYS A 559 -15.21 23.83 20.23
CA LYS A 559 -14.93 22.89 21.34
C LYS A 559 -15.80 21.63 21.26
N VAL A 560 -17.10 21.77 20.95
CA VAL A 560 -18.01 20.62 20.80
C VAL A 560 -17.59 19.74 19.62
N LEU A 561 -17.22 20.36 18.48
CA LEU A 561 -16.73 19.63 17.31
C LEU A 561 -15.40 18.90 17.57
N ASP A 562 -14.42 19.55 18.23
CA ASP A 562 -13.16 18.90 18.59
C ASP A 562 -13.39 17.77 19.62
N TYR A 563 -14.28 17.93 20.60
CA TYR A 563 -14.62 16.86 21.56
C TYR A 563 -15.14 15.59 20.89
N TYR A 564 -16.15 15.70 20.02
CA TYR A 564 -16.69 14.53 19.32
C TYR A 564 -15.70 13.95 18.29
N LYS A 565 -14.75 14.75 17.80
CA LYS A 565 -13.65 14.28 16.94
C LYS A 565 -12.62 13.49 17.75
N ASP A 566 -12.28 13.95 18.95
CA ASP A 566 -11.30 13.29 19.81
C ASP A 566 -11.87 11.99 20.42
N LEU A 567 -13.20 11.86 20.51
CA LEU A 567 -13.91 10.58 20.72
C LEU A 567 -13.96 9.66 19.48
N GLY A 568 -13.47 10.11 18.31
CA GLY A 568 -13.52 9.37 17.05
C GLY A 568 -14.91 9.26 16.39
N ILE A 569 -15.90 10.00 16.89
CA ILE A 569 -17.30 9.95 16.41
C ILE A 569 -17.47 10.78 15.12
N ILE A 570 -16.86 11.98 15.06
CA ILE A 570 -16.90 12.83 13.85
C ILE A 570 -15.53 12.99 13.20
N GLU A 571 -15.54 13.05 11.88
CA GLU A 571 -14.37 13.37 11.06
C GLU A 571 -14.53 14.79 10.51
N LEU A 572 -13.78 15.75 11.08
CA LEU A 572 -13.72 17.12 10.56
C LEU A 572 -12.88 17.17 9.29
N ARG A 573 -13.54 17.39 8.14
CA ARG A 573 -12.89 17.65 6.85
C ARG A 573 -12.78 19.16 6.62
N PRO A 574 -11.63 19.68 6.17
CA PRO A 574 -11.50 21.10 5.85
C PRO A 574 -12.34 21.50 4.62
N TRP A 575 -12.85 22.73 4.60
CA TRP A 575 -13.67 23.27 3.50
C TRP A 575 -13.52 24.80 3.39
N GLY A 576 -12.33 25.26 2.99
CA GLY A 576 -11.97 26.67 2.92
C GLY A 576 -12.43 27.41 1.65
N SER A 577 -11.84 28.58 1.45
CA SER A 577 -12.01 29.42 0.26
C SER A 577 -11.46 28.71 -1.00
N PHE A 578 -12.25 28.73 -2.07
CA PHE A 578 -11.83 28.32 -3.43
C PHE A 578 -10.91 29.36 -4.08
N GLY A 579 -10.81 30.56 -3.49
CA GLY A 579 -9.81 31.58 -3.78
C GLY A 579 -10.13 32.45 -4.99
N ASN A 580 -9.28 33.47 -5.20
CA ASN A 580 -9.38 34.32 -6.37
C ASN A 580 -8.92 33.59 -7.65
N LEU A 581 -9.65 33.79 -8.74
CA LEU A 581 -9.25 33.31 -10.07
C LEU A 581 -8.00 34.06 -10.59
N HIS A 582 -7.49 33.65 -11.74
CA HIS A 582 -6.41 34.38 -12.41
C HIS A 582 -6.86 35.79 -12.81
N LYS A 583 -5.98 36.80 -12.71
CA LYS A 583 -6.35 38.24 -12.83
C LYS A 583 -7.17 38.56 -14.09
N ASP A 584 -6.72 38.08 -15.25
CA ASP A 584 -7.40 38.20 -16.57
C ASP A 584 -8.84 37.62 -16.65
N ILE A 585 -9.30 36.93 -15.60
CA ILE A 585 -10.66 36.40 -15.40
C ILE A 585 -11.39 37.11 -14.25
N VAL A 586 -10.70 37.48 -13.16
CA VAL A 586 -11.30 38.16 -11.97
C VAL A 586 -12.03 39.44 -12.37
N ASP A 587 -11.43 40.26 -13.22
CA ASP A 587 -12.03 41.53 -13.67
C ASP A 587 -13.29 41.35 -14.55
N LYS A 588 -13.69 40.11 -14.83
CA LYS A 588 -14.77 39.74 -15.78
C LYS A 588 -15.78 38.75 -15.21
N LYS A 589 -15.60 38.25 -13.97
CA LYS A 589 -16.45 37.23 -13.35
C LYS A 589 -16.55 37.44 -11.82
N PRO A 590 -17.69 37.08 -11.20
CA PRO A 590 -17.85 37.20 -9.75
C PRO A 590 -16.85 36.31 -8.99
N ILE A 591 -16.61 36.64 -7.72
CA ILE A 591 -15.81 35.83 -6.80
C ILE A 591 -16.52 34.48 -6.58
N ILE A 592 -15.77 33.38 -6.70
CA ILE A 592 -16.29 32.01 -6.60
C ILE A 592 -16.82 31.69 -5.19
N ASP A 593 -16.21 32.23 -4.13
CA ASP A 593 -16.65 32.02 -2.74
C ASP A 593 -18.01 32.66 -2.40
N ASN A 594 -18.48 33.63 -3.19
CA ASN A 594 -19.85 34.13 -3.07
C ASN A 594 -20.87 33.11 -3.62
N ASN A 595 -20.45 32.20 -4.50
CA ASN A 595 -21.29 31.12 -5.02
C ASN A 595 -21.10 29.83 -4.21
N ALA A 596 -19.91 29.62 -3.61
CA ALA A 596 -19.56 28.41 -2.87
C ALA A 596 -20.51 28.13 -1.71
N TYR A 597 -20.92 29.13 -0.93
CA TYR A 597 -21.88 28.91 0.17
C TYR A 597 -23.19 28.26 -0.33
N LEU A 598 -23.73 28.75 -1.45
CA LEU A 598 -25.07 28.37 -1.95
C LEU A 598 -25.07 27.11 -2.83
N PHE A 599 -23.92 26.62 -3.31
CA PHE A 599 -23.86 25.47 -4.22
C PHE A 599 -22.73 24.46 -3.94
N SER A 600 -21.78 24.76 -3.07
CA SER A 600 -20.68 23.82 -2.77
C SER A 600 -21.13 22.66 -1.86
N TYR A 601 -22.30 22.73 -1.22
CA TYR A 601 -22.83 21.59 -0.47
C TYR A 601 -23.17 20.38 -1.36
N ILE A 602 -23.72 20.57 -2.57
CA ILE A 602 -23.97 19.44 -3.48
C ILE A 602 -22.64 18.76 -3.86
N LEU A 603 -21.59 19.57 -4.05
CA LEU A 603 -20.22 19.10 -4.28
C LEU A 603 -19.69 18.30 -3.07
N ALA A 604 -19.86 18.85 -1.86
CA ALA A 604 -19.44 18.24 -0.61
C ALA A 604 -20.15 16.90 -0.35
N SER A 605 -21.47 16.86 -0.53
CA SER A 605 -22.28 15.64 -0.41
C SER A 605 -21.80 14.56 -1.39
N ASN A 606 -21.63 14.89 -2.67
CA ASN A 606 -21.14 13.92 -3.67
C ASN A 606 -19.66 13.50 -3.47
N ILE A 607 -18.84 14.31 -2.81
CA ILE A 607 -17.50 13.90 -2.36
C ILE A 607 -17.59 12.98 -1.13
N CYS A 608 -18.53 13.22 -0.22
CA CYS A 608 -18.67 12.46 1.01
C CYS A 608 -19.26 11.06 0.80
N ILE A 609 -20.26 10.88 -0.08
CA ILE A 609 -20.84 9.56 -0.35
C ILE A 609 -19.79 8.52 -0.81
N LEU A 610 -18.69 8.98 -1.42
CA LEU A 610 -17.58 8.16 -1.90
C LEU A 610 -16.59 7.71 -0.80
N ASP A 611 -16.68 8.26 0.42
CA ASP A 611 -15.85 7.90 1.58
C ASP A 611 -16.68 7.22 2.69
N ILE A 612 -17.96 6.95 2.43
CA ILE A 612 -18.79 6.14 3.31
C ILE A 612 -18.32 4.69 3.22
N LYS A 613 -17.91 4.14 4.37
CA LYS A 613 -17.40 2.77 4.51
C LYS A 613 -18.45 1.79 5.04
N THR A 614 -19.60 2.34 5.44
CA THR A 614 -20.78 1.60 5.89
C THR A 614 -21.73 1.25 4.75
N THR A 615 -22.55 0.21 4.91
CA THR A 615 -23.59 -0.20 3.95
C THR A 615 -24.60 0.89 3.62
N LEU A 616 -24.95 1.73 4.61
CA LEU A 616 -25.94 2.81 4.46
C LEU A 616 -25.31 4.19 4.69
N GLY A 617 -25.90 5.20 4.04
CA GLY A 617 -25.50 6.59 4.11
C GLY A 617 -26.68 7.56 4.13
N ALA A 618 -26.41 8.79 4.57
CA ALA A 618 -27.35 9.91 4.56
C ALA A 618 -26.60 11.24 4.31
N ALA A 619 -27.25 12.22 3.67
CA ALA A 619 -26.73 13.58 3.50
C ALA A 619 -27.69 14.59 4.16
N ILE A 620 -27.31 15.12 5.31
CA ILE A 620 -28.23 15.70 6.31
C ILE A 620 -27.62 16.94 6.98
N ASP A 621 -28.42 17.96 7.27
CA ASP A 621 -27.99 19.20 7.93
C ASP A 621 -28.01 19.11 9.47
N PHE A 622 -27.20 19.92 10.16
CA PHE A 622 -27.10 19.85 11.64
C PHE A 622 -28.41 20.15 12.39
N ASP A 623 -29.41 20.73 11.73
CA ASP A 623 -30.76 20.95 12.25
C ASP A 623 -31.78 19.87 11.81
N GLU A 624 -31.35 18.75 11.23
CA GLU A 624 -32.22 17.67 10.72
C GLU A 624 -31.90 16.29 11.32
N ILE A 625 -32.94 15.54 11.71
CA ILE A 625 -32.83 14.14 12.14
C ILE A 625 -33.91 13.31 11.45
N ILE A 626 -33.56 12.18 10.83
CA ILE A 626 -34.56 11.23 10.29
C ILE A 626 -34.88 10.17 11.33
N VAL A 627 -36.17 9.94 11.55
CA VAL A 627 -36.69 8.93 12.47
C VAL A 627 -37.75 8.05 11.78
N PRO A 628 -37.62 6.70 11.80
CA PRO A 628 -38.66 5.80 11.31
C PRO A 628 -39.83 5.72 12.30
N ILE A 629 -40.98 5.20 11.85
CA ILE A 629 -42.14 4.97 12.74
C ILE A 629 -41.87 3.81 13.73
N ASN A 630 -41.03 2.84 13.36
CA ASN A 630 -40.69 1.68 14.21
C ASN A 630 -39.20 1.30 14.07
N GLY A 631 -38.56 0.93 15.18
CA GLY A 631 -37.16 0.47 15.21
C GLY A 631 -36.13 1.62 15.09
N THR A 632 -34.87 1.27 14.84
CA THR A 632 -33.84 2.27 14.48
C THR A 632 -33.81 2.52 12.97
N MET A 633 -33.31 3.68 12.56
CA MET A 633 -33.10 4.00 11.14
C MET A 633 -32.15 2.98 10.45
N LEU A 634 -31.12 2.50 11.15
CA LEU A 634 -30.24 1.43 10.66
C LEU A 634 -31.02 0.14 10.36
N ASP A 635 -31.85 -0.34 11.29
CA ASP A 635 -32.65 -1.56 11.11
C ASP A 635 -33.66 -1.42 9.97
N TYR A 636 -34.38 -0.29 9.95
CA TYR A 636 -35.44 -0.03 8.98
C TYR A 636 -34.90 0.05 7.55
N ALA A 637 -33.84 0.83 7.30
CA ALA A 637 -33.24 0.88 5.96
C ALA A 637 -32.53 -0.42 5.57
N SER A 638 -31.92 -1.14 6.52
CA SER A 638 -31.32 -2.45 6.22
C SER A 638 -32.38 -3.45 5.75
N LYS A 639 -33.55 -3.48 6.40
CA LYS A 639 -34.67 -4.34 6.02
C LYS A 639 -35.26 -3.98 4.65
N GLU A 640 -35.44 -2.70 4.35
CA GLU A 640 -36.12 -2.24 3.13
C GLU A 640 -35.21 -2.24 1.88
N MET A 641 -33.88 -2.25 2.03
CA MET A 641 -32.91 -2.18 0.92
C MET A 641 -32.14 -3.49 0.66
N THR A 642 -32.07 -4.42 1.61
CA THR A 642 -31.26 -5.65 1.46
C THR A 642 -32.03 -6.68 0.64
N GLY A 643 -31.50 -7.03 -0.53
CA GLY A 643 -32.13 -8.01 -1.43
C GLY A 643 -33.30 -7.46 -2.26
N THR A 644 -33.47 -6.13 -2.33
CA THR A 644 -34.57 -5.46 -3.04
C THR A 644 -34.09 -4.61 -4.22
N ASP A 645 -35.04 -4.03 -4.96
CA ASP A 645 -34.84 -2.97 -5.95
C ASP A 645 -34.66 -1.56 -5.31
N VAL A 646 -34.97 -1.39 -4.02
CA VAL A 646 -34.82 -0.09 -3.33
C VAL A 646 -33.35 0.30 -3.13
N GLY A 647 -32.91 1.36 -3.82
CA GLY A 647 -31.59 1.98 -3.64
C GLY A 647 -31.59 3.16 -2.66
N ALA A 648 -32.73 3.83 -2.48
CA ALA A 648 -32.89 4.91 -1.51
C ALA A 648 -34.31 4.98 -0.91
N LEU A 649 -34.40 5.47 0.32
CA LEU A 649 -35.64 5.74 1.05
C LEU A 649 -35.82 7.25 1.24
N LEU A 650 -36.95 7.80 0.79
CA LEU A 650 -37.27 9.22 0.83
C LEU A 650 -38.24 9.53 1.97
N PHE A 651 -37.91 10.52 2.81
CA PHE A 651 -38.65 10.87 4.02
C PHE A 651 -39.24 12.29 3.92
N GLU A 652 -40.47 12.45 4.38
CA GLU A 652 -41.11 13.76 4.50
C GLU A 652 -40.51 14.58 5.65
N SER A 653 -40.10 15.82 5.38
CA SER A 653 -39.66 16.75 6.42
C SER A 653 -40.83 17.53 7.04
N ASN A 654 -40.77 17.77 8.34
CA ASN A 654 -41.66 18.70 9.05
C ASN A 654 -40.81 19.59 9.97
N TYR A 655 -41.14 20.89 10.03
CA TYR A 655 -40.52 21.79 11.00
C TYR A 655 -40.93 21.45 12.44
N VAL A 656 -39.98 21.49 13.37
CA VAL A 656 -40.18 21.11 14.77
C VAL A 656 -39.74 22.24 15.70
N ALA A 657 -40.61 22.63 16.64
CA ALA A 657 -40.26 23.52 17.74
C ALA A 657 -40.35 22.79 19.09
N MET A 658 -39.51 23.20 20.03
CA MET A 658 -39.46 22.64 21.39
C MET A 658 -39.86 23.68 22.44
N ASN A 659 -40.29 23.20 23.61
CA ASN A 659 -40.68 24.05 24.73
C ASN A 659 -40.32 23.39 26.08
N PRO A 660 -39.27 23.85 26.80
CA PRO A 660 -38.37 24.97 26.46
C PRO A 660 -37.54 24.72 25.17
N SER A 661 -36.94 25.77 24.65
CA SER A 661 -36.09 25.69 23.45
C SER A 661 -34.73 25.09 23.81
N ILE A 662 -34.16 24.25 22.94
CA ILE A 662 -32.88 23.56 23.16
C ILE A 662 -31.70 24.48 23.50
N TYR A 663 -31.78 25.77 23.16
CA TYR A 663 -30.78 26.78 23.52
C TYR A 663 -30.74 27.15 25.02
N THR A 664 -31.73 26.73 25.83
CA THR A 664 -31.60 26.73 27.31
C THR A 664 -30.57 25.71 27.81
N SER A 665 -30.17 24.77 26.95
CA SER A 665 -29.21 23.68 27.23
C SER A 665 -29.70 22.65 28.27
N ASP A 666 -31.00 22.64 28.60
CA ASP A 666 -31.63 21.61 29.45
C ASP A 666 -32.23 20.43 28.65
N PHE A 667 -32.43 20.59 27.34
CA PHE A 667 -32.94 19.58 26.41
C PHE A 667 -34.31 18.95 26.77
N SER A 668 -35.01 19.43 27.80
CA SER A 668 -36.27 18.86 28.29
C SER A 668 -37.42 18.99 27.28
N GLY A 669 -37.38 20.01 26.43
CA GLY A 669 -38.34 20.23 25.35
C GLY A 669 -38.34 19.16 24.24
N ILE A 670 -37.36 18.24 24.21
CA ILE A 670 -37.33 17.09 23.28
C ILE A 670 -38.47 16.11 23.56
N SER A 671 -38.90 15.97 24.82
CA SER A 671 -39.90 14.98 25.23
C SER A 671 -41.30 15.25 24.65
N SER A 672 -41.59 16.50 24.29
CA SER A 672 -42.90 16.95 23.79
C SER A 672 -42.75 17.97 22.64
N PRO A 673 -42.31 17.54 21.45
CA PRO A 673 -42.10 18.43 20.31
C PRO A 673 -43.41 18.83 19.64
N SER A 674 -43.48 20.08 19.14
CA SER A 674 -44.58 20.58 18.33
C SER A 674 -44.21 20.57 16.85
N PHE A 675 -45.06 19.96 16.01
CA PHE A 675 -44.82 19.78 14.57
C PHE A 675 -45.59 20.82 13.74
N TYR A 676 -44.88 21.50 12.84
CA TYR A 676 -45.41 22.54 11.96
C TYR A 676 -45.37 22.05 10.51
N ARG A 677 -45.57 22.96 9.56
CA ARG A 677 -45.70 22.71 8.12
C ARG A 677 -44.59 21.83 7.52
N LYS A 678 -44.98 21.08 6.48
CA LYS A 678 -44.12 20.22 5.66
C LYS A 678 -42.96 21.01 5.04
N GLY A 679 -41.74 20.52 5.26
CA GLY A 679 -40.49 21.01 4.67
C GLY A 679 -40.11 20.27 3.38
N LEU A 680 -38.85 20.38 2.98
CA LEU A 680 -38.29 19.65 1.84
C LEU A 680 -37.78 18.27 2.27
N ASN A 681 -38.01 17.24 1.46
CA ASN A 681 -37.65 15.86 1.79
C ASN A 681 -36.13 15.68 1.97
N LYS A 682 -35.73 14.65 2.73
CA LYS A 682 -34.36 14.10 2.80
C LYS A 682 -34.41 12.57 2.72
N PHE A 683 -33.26 11.92 2.56
CA PHE A 683 -33.19 10.51 2.17
C PHE A 683 -32.05 9.73 2.84
N ILE A 684 -32.26 8.42 2.98
CA ILE A 684 -31.25 7.42 3.31
C ILE A 684 -30.98 6.61 2.04
N PHE A 685 -29.74 6.14 1.83
CA PHE A 685 -29.36 5.40 0.62
C PHE A 685 -28.42 4.23 0.90
N ASN A 686 -28.47 3.23 0.02
CA ASN A 686 -27.52 2.12 -0.04
C ASN A 686 -26.26 2.58 -0.80
N VAL A 687 -25.14 2.55 -0.09
CA VAL A 687 -23.86 3.12 -0.53
C VAL A 687 -23.23 2.30 -1.67
N SER A 688 -23.54 1.01 -1.75
CA SER A 688 -23.04 0.13 -2.81
C SER A 688 -23.69 0.38 -4.18
N VAL A 689 -24.77 1.15 -4.26
CA VAL A 689 -25.55 1.37 -5.49
C VAL A 689 -25.84 2.82 -5.84
N ILE A 690 -25.66 3.80 -4.95
CA ILE A 690 -25.80 5.21 -5.30
C ILE A 690 -24.69 5.67 -6.25
N ASP A 691 -25.04 6.43 -7.29
CA ASP A 691 -24.07 7.02 -8.22
C ASP A 691 -23.84 8.49 -7.90
N LEU A 692 -24.92 9.28 -7.81
CA LEU A 692 -24.89 10.70 -7.47
C LEU A 692 -26.09 11.09 -6.60
N CYS A 693 -25.91 12.07 -5.73
CA CYS A 693 -26.97 12.65 -4.91
C CYS A 693 -27.24 14.12 -5.25
N GLU A 694 -28.47 14.54 -4.96
CA GLU A 694 -28.85 15.94 -4.71
C GLU A 694 -29.00 16.09 -3.17
N THR A 695 -29.16 17.32 -2.67
CA THR A 695 -29.49 17.63 -1.28
C THR A 695 -30.78 16.99 -0.80
N HIS A 696 -31.81 16.87 -1.66
CA HIS A 696 -33.14 16.41 -1.26
C HIS A 696 -33.52 14.99 -1.71
N TYR A 697 -32.79 14.39 -2.65
CA TYR A 697 -33.07 13.06 -3.19
C TYR A 697 -31.84 12.40 -3.85
N ALA A 698 -31.87 11.08 -4.03
CA ALA A 698 -30.85 10.37 -4.80
C ALA A 698 -31.03 10.64 -6.32
N LYS A 699 -30.02 11.23 -6.97
CA LYS A 699 -30.10 11.71 -8.36
C LYS A 699 -29.91 10.59 -9.40
N SER A 700 -29.09 9.59 -9.08
CA SER A 700 -28.88 8.40 -9.93
C SER A 700 -28.23 7.23 -9.17
N PHE A 701 -28.40 6.02 -9.71
CA PHE A 701 -27.84 4.77 -9.19
C PHE A 701 -26.91 4.11 -10.21
N ILE A 702 -25.87 3.42 -9.72
CA ILE A 702 -24.86 2.70 -10.51
C ILE A 702 -25.53 1.51 -11.19
N ASP A 703 -26.34 0.77 -10.43
CA ASP A 703 -27.29 -0.23 -10.91
C ASP A 703 -28.59 0.48 -11.31
N LYS A 704 -28.91 0.47 -12.60
CA LYS A 704 -30.08 1.13 -13.18
C LYS A 704 -31.41 0.45 -12.86
N SER A 705 -31.40 -0.74 -12.23
CA SER A 705 -32.60 -1.37 -11.68
C SER A 705 -33.10 -0.70 -10.40
N LYS A 706 -32.25 0.11 -9.74
CA LYS A 706 -32.58 0.62 -8.41
C LYS A 706 -33.51 1.83 -8.44
N ILE A 707 -34.42 1.86 -7.48
CA ILE A 707 -35.44 2.90 -7.31
C ILE A 707 -35.31 3.65 -5.99
N THR A 708 -35.83 4.87 -5.95
CA THR A 708 -36.11 5.61 -4.71
C THR A 708 -37.56 5.32 -4.28
N LYS A 709 -37.77 4.99 -3.00
CA LYS A 709 -39.08 4.61 -2.43
C LYS A 709 -39.47 5.57 -1.30
N ASP A 710 -40.73 5.99 -1.24
CA ASP A 710 -41.26 6.77 -0.12
C ASP A 710 -41.31 5.92 1.17
N ALA A 711 -40.88 6.51 2.29
CA ALA A 711 -40.49 5.77 3.49
C ALA A 711 -41.36 6.07 4.72
N ALA A 712 -41.47 5.08 5.61
CA ALA A 712 -42.30 5.15 6.82
C ALA A 712 -41.56 5.82 7.99
N GLY A 713 -41.43 7.16 7.93
CA GLY A 713 -40.79 8.00 8.94
C GLY A 713 -40.90 9.48 8.61
N LEU A 714 -40.24 10.34 9.39
CA LEU A 714 -40.14 11.79 9.12
C LEU A 714 -38.71 12.30 9.27
N VAL A 715 -38.40 13.41 8.59
CA VAL A 715 -37.31 14.32 8.96
C VAL A 715 -37.84 15.34 9.97
N LEU A 716 -37.12 15.54 11.06
CA LEU A 716 -37.41 16.51 12.11
C LEU A 716 -36.51 17.74 11.90
N HIS A 717 -37.07 18.86 11.43
CA HIS A 717 -36.28 20.06 11.09
C HIS A 717 -36.33 21.11 12.23
N MET A 718 -35.29 21.12 13.06
CA MET A 718 -35.14 21.81 14.35
C MET A 718 -34.73 23.29 14.22
N ARG A 719 -35.48 24.06 13.43
CA ARG A 719 -35.15 25.47 13.15
C ARG A 719 -35.57 26.40 14.30
N PHE A 720 -34.73 27.40 14.62
CA PHE A 720 -34.93 28.25 15.81
C PHE A 720 -36.19 29.14 15.76
N ASN A 721 -36.60 29.57 14.57
CA ASN A 721 -37.66 30.57 14.35
C ASN A 721 -39.00 29.96 13.88
N VAL A 722 -39.23 28.66 14.12
CA VAL A 722 -40.45 27.94 13.67
C VAL A 722 -41.74 28.49 14.31
N LYS A 723 -41.65 29.10 15.50
CA LYS A 723 -42.79 29.75 16.16
C LYS A 723 -43.23 31.06 15.48
N ASP A 724 -42.43 31.57 14.52
CA ASP A 724 -42.71 32.79 13.75
C ASP A 724 -43.38 32.45 12.40
N PHE A 725 -43.77 31.19 12.17
CA PHE A 725 -44.62 30.77 11.05
C PHE A 725 -46.10 30.85 11.47
N ASP A 726 -46.96 31.41 10.62
CA ASP A 726 -48.42 31.49 10.82
C ASP A 726 -49.15 30.12 10.66
N ASP A 727 -48.52 29.04 11.13
CA ASP A 727 -48.98 27.65 11.02
C ASP A 727 -49.42 27.10 12.39
N VAL A 728 -50.55 26.38 12.43
CA VAL A 728 -51.06 25.75 13.68
C VAL A 728 -50.24 24.50 14.01
N PRO A 729 -49.69 24.37 15.24
CA PRO A 729 -48.92 23.19 15.61
C PRO A 729 -49.79 21.92 15.70
N THR A 730 -49.22 20.81 15.25
CA THR A 730 -49.79 19.47 15.29
C THR A 730 -48.97 18.56 16.20
N SER A 731 -49.60 17.52 16.74
CA SER A 731 -48.91 16.40 17.40
C SER A 731 -48.77 15.23 16.43
N LYS A 732 -47.64 14.52 16.51
CA LYS A 732 -47.38 13.28 15.76
C LYS A 732 -46.79 12.23 16.70
N PRO A 733 -47.10 10.93 16.54
CA PRO A 733 -46.66 9.86 17.44
C PRO A 733 -45.21 9.43 17.12
N ILE A 734 -44.27 10.38 17.19
CA ILE A 734 -42.89 10.22 16.74
C ILE A 734 -41.95 10.86 17.76
N HIS A 735 -40.89 10.15 18.13
CA HIS A 735 -39.89 10.55 19.13
C HIS A 735 -38.50 10.65 18.50
N PHE A 736 -37.63 11.50 19.06
CA PHE A 736 -36.24 11.66 18.61
C PHE A 736 -35.40 10.40 18.85
N PHE A 737 -35.64 9.73 19.98
CA PHE A 737 -34.93 8.53 20.40
C PHE A 737 -35.87 7.30 20.33
N PRO A 738 -35.38 6.11 19.93
CA PRO A 738 -36.18 4.88 19.91
C PRO A 738 -36.34 4.24 21.30
N ASN A 739 -35.57 4.72 22.30
CA ASN A 739 -35.55 4.25 23.69
C ASN A 739 -35.85 5.44 24.64
N ASP A 740 -35.73 5.23 25.96
CA ASP A 740 -36.03 6.26 26.97
C ASP A 740 -35.29 7.59 26.74
N THR A 741 -36.07 8.60 26.34
CA THR A 741 -35.62 9.97 26.10
C THR A 741 -35.00 10.60 27.36
N SER A 742 -35.44 10.19 28.56
CA SER A 742 -34.92 10.70 29.84
C SER A 742 -33.43 10.35 30.01
N GLN A 743 -33.05 9.11 29.71
CA GLN A 743 -31.66 8.67 29.76
C GLN A 743 -30.78 9.38 28.71
N HIS A 744 -31.31 9.63 27.50
CA HIS A 744 -30.58 10.38 26.48
C HIS A 744 -30.38 11.86 26.87
N ILE A 745 -31.36 12.50 27.50
CA ILE A 745 -31.23 13.86 28.05
C ILE A 745 -30.15 13.91 29.14
N GLN A 746 -30.07 12.92 30.03
CA GLN A 746 -28.98 12.84 31.03
C GLN A 746 -27.59 12.69 30.38
N ASN A 747 -27.49 11.89 29.31
CA ASN A 747 -26.24 11.70 28.59
C ASN A 747 -25.76 13.01 27.92
N MET A 748 -26.66 13.78 27.31
CA MET A 748 -26.33 15.10 26.74
C MET A 748 -25.87 16.10 27.80
N HIS A 749 -26.53 16.16 28.97
CA HIS A 749 -26.05 16.98 30.09
C HIS A 749 -24.63 16.61 30.53
N LYS A 750 -24.33 15.30 30.68
CA LYS A 750 -23.00 14.82 31.06
C LYS A 750 -21.93 15.18 30.02
N THR A 751 -22.26 15.09 28.73
CA THR A 751 -21.40 15.55 27.63
C THR A 751 -21.10 17.04 27.75
N ILE A 752 -22.10 17.87 27.99
CA ILE A 752 -21.94 19.33 28.12
C ILE A 752 -21.11 19.70 29.35
N GLN A 753 -21.34 19.04 30.49
CA GLN A 753 -20.50 19.18 31.69
C GLN A 753 -19.04 18.77 31.44
N THR A 754 -18.80 17.81 30.54
CA THR A 754 -17.44 17.39 30.16
C THR A 754 -16.74 18.43 29.27
N ILE A 755 -17.48 19.12 28.39
CA ILE A 755 -16.94 20.10 27.43
C ILE A 755 -16.77 21.50 28.06
N PHE A 756 -17.70 21.92 28.92
CA PHE A 756 -17.78 23.30 29.44
C PHE A 756 -17.77 23.41 30.98
N GLY A 757 -17.75 22.29 31.72
CA GLY A 757 -17.89 22.32 33.17
C GLY A 757 -19.30 22.67 33.65
N SER A 758 -19.41 23.28 34.83
CA SER A 758 -20.70 23.59 35.47
C SER A 758 -21.48 24.76 34.85
N SER A 759 -20.93 25.45 33.85
CA SER A 759 -21.46 26.73 33.37
C SER A 759 -21.27 26.87 31.85
N PRO A 760 -22.12 26.23 31.04
CA PRO A 760 -22.02 26.28 29.58
C PRO A 760 -22.32 27.67 29.02
N PRO A 761 -21.69 28.07 27.90
CA PRO A 761 -21.87 29.39 27.30
C PRO A 761 -23.20 29.50 26.56
N SER A 762 -23.83 30.68 26.64
CA SER A 762 -25.03 31.03 25.86
C SER A 762 -24.75 31.07 24.36
N VAL A 763 -25.81 30.96 23.54
CA VAL A 763 -25.71 31.06 22.08
C VAL A 763 -25.62 32.52 21.64
N PRO A 764 -24.63 32.90 20.79
CA PRO A 764 -24.59 34.21 20.13
C PRO A 764 -25.70 34.35 19.07
N MET A 765 -26.95 34.58 19.51
CA MET A 765 -28.11 34.71 18.62
C MET A 765 -28.02 35.96 17.73
N ASP A 766 -27.40 37.04 18.20
CA ASP A 766 -27.23 38.27 17.41
C ASP A 766 -26.38 38.03 16.15
N SER A 767 -25.35 37.18 16.25
CA SER A 767 -24.51 36.79 15.11
C SER A 767 -25.29 36.02 14.04
N LEU A 768 -26.33 35.27 14.43
CA LEU A 768 -27.21 34.55 13.51
C LEU A 768 -28.15 35.51 12.76
N ASN A 769 -28.67 36.53 13.45
CA ASN A 769 -29.52 37.56 12.85
C ASN A 769 -28.74 38.34 11.77
N VAL A 770 -27.52 38.78 12.07
CA VAL A 770 -26.66 39.51 11.10
C VAL A 770 -26.35 38.67 9.86
N PHE A 771 -26.15 37.36 10.00
CA PHE A 771 -25.96 36.48 8.84
C PHE A 771 -27.20 36.46 7.92
N VAL A 772 -28.39 36.32 8.50
CA VAL A 772 -29.67 36.31 7.77
C VAL A 772 -29.95 37.68 7.13
N GLU A 773 -29.74 38.77 7.86
CA GLU A 773 -29.92 40.13 7.34
C GLU A 773 -28.99 40.43 6.15
N CYS A 774 -27.70 40.06 6.25
CA CYS A 774 -26.79 40.19 5.13
C CYS A 774 -27.25 39.32 3.94
N GLY A 775 -27.64 38.05 4.18
CA GLY A 775 -28.14 37.16 3.14
C GLY A 775 -29.35 37.76 2.37
N LEU A 776 -30.33 38.30 3.09
CA LEU A 776 -31.49 38.99 2.53
C LEU A 776 -31.11 40.27 1.78
N ARG A 777 -30.11 41.01 2.27
CA ARG A 777 -29.57 42.22 1.61
C ARG A 777 -28.92 41.89 0.27
N GLN A 778 -28.09 40.84 0.20
CA GLN A 778 -27.46 40.40 -1.05
C GLN A 778 -28.49 39.89 -2.08
N PHE A 779 -29.46 39.08 -1.63
CA PHE A 779 -30.51 38.58 -2.52
C PHE A 779 -31.35 39.72 -3.15
N LYS A 780 -31.72 40.74 -2.36
CA LYS A 780 -32.41 41.95 -2.87
C LYS A 780 -31.60 42.73 -3.90
N GLN A 781 -30.27 42.64 -3.84
CA GLN A 781 -29.35 43.25 -4.81
C GLN A 781 -29.01 42.33 -5.99
N GLY A 782 -29.61 41.13 -6.07
CA GLY A 782 -29.38 40.16 -7.14
C GLY A 782 -28.01 39.46 -7.05
N MET A 783 -27.38 39.48 -5.88
CA MET A 783 -26.10 38.81 -5.60
C MET A 783 -26.31 37.53 -4.79
N CYS A 784 -25.37 36.59 -4.92
CA CYS A 784 -25.28 35.43 -4.06
C CYS A 784 -24.68 35.85 -2.70
N HIS A 785 -25.19 35.28 -1.59
CA HIS A 785 -24.60 35.45 -0.28
C HIS A 785 -23.53 34.39 -0.01
N GLY A 786 -22.59 34.68 0.89
CA GLY A 786 -21.40 33.86 1.13
C GLY A 786 -20.28 34.71 1.69
N ALA A 787 -19.07 34.63 1.11
CA ALA A 787 -17.91 35.43 1.53
C ALA A 787 -18.15 36.95 1.55
N ILE A 788 -19.07 37.48 0.72
CA ILE A 788 -19.49 38.89 0.75
C ILE A 788 -20.10 39.35 2.10
N CYS A 789 -20.59 38.42 2.94
CA CYS A 789 -21.07 38.72 4.28
C CYS A 789 -19.98 38.61 5.36
N LYS A 790 -18.75 38.22 5.00
CA LYS A 790 -17.62 38.10 5.95
C LYS A 790 -17.35 39.37 6.78
N PRO A 791 -17.41 40.61 6.22
CA PRO A 791 -17.18 41.82 7.02
C PRO A 791 -18.23 42.01 8.12
N ASP A 792 -19.53 41.83 7.79
CA ASP A 792 -20.63 41.88 8.75
C ASP A 792 -20.46 40.83 9.85
N MET A 793 -20.02 39.62 9.50
CA MET A 793 -19.81 38.53 10.45
C MET A 793 -18.59 38.75 11.35
N ASP A 794 -17.45 39.13 10.79
CA ASP A 794 -16.22 39.43 11.56
C ASP A 794 -16.42 40.62 12.53
N ALA A 795 -17.40 41.50 12.27
CA ALA A 795 -17.75 42.62 13.14
C ALA A 795 -18.56 42.21 14.39
N VAL A 796 -19.21 41.03 14.39
CA VAL A 796 -20.10 40.59 15.49
C VAL A 796 -19.62 39.38 16.28
N HIS A 797 -18.60 38.65 15.81
CA HIS A 797 -17.98 37.58 16.59
C HIS A 797 -16.54 37.30 16.16
N GLU A 798 -15.69 36.84 17.08
CA GLU A 798 -14.43 36.22 16.73
C GLU A 798 -14.68 34.78 16.21
N TRP A 799 -14.43 34.54 14.93
CA TRP A 799 -14.66 33.25 14.28
C TRP A 799 -13.40 32.37 14.25
N VAL A 800 -13.56 31.09 14.58
CA VAL A 800 -12.60 30.07 14.19
C VAL A 800 -12.89 29.72 12.73
N TYR A 801 -11.94 30.04 11.86
CA TYR A 801 -11.95 29.62 10.45
C TYR A 801 -11.12 28.35 10.24
N ASP A 802 -11.53 27.54 9.27
CA ASP A 802 -10.72 26.47 8.74
C ASP A 802 -9.49 27.00 7.97
N LYS A 803 -8.44 26.20 7.95
CA LYS A 803 -7.11 26.61 7.50
C LYS A 803 -6.77 26.05 6.12
N THR A 804 -7.71 26.21 5.18
CA THR A 804 -7.56 25.77 3.77
C THR A 804 -7.75 26.85 2.68
N GLU A 805 -7.62 28.13 3.04
CA GLU A 805 -6.60 28.88 2.29
C GLU A 805 -5.26 28.15 2.42
N GLY A 806 -4.29 28.38 1.54
CA GLY A 806 -2.96 27.77 1.65
C GLY A 806 -2.18 28.29 2.87
N ILE A 807 -2.61 27.95 4.08
CA ILE A 807 -2.03 28.39 5.35
C ILE A 807 -0.72 27.66 5.55
N VAL A 808 0.29 28.24 4.91
CA VAL A 808 1.56 28.56 5.55
C VAL A 808 1.23 29.12 6.94
N LEU A 809 1.15 28.23 7.93
CA LEU A 809 1.10 28.62 9.34
C LEU A 809 2.28 29.57 9.58
N ASN A 810 2.13 30.64 10.35
CA ASN A 810 3.19 31.65 10.41
C ASN A 810 4.53 31.01 10.87
N GLY A 811 5.54 31.01 9.99
CA GLY A 811 6.79 30.25 10.11
C GLY A 811 6.93 29.01 9.20
N GLN A 812 5.87 28.38 8.71
CA GLN A 812 5.96 27.17 7.90
C GLN A 812 6.74 27.38 6.59
N ILE A 813 7.67 26.46 6.30
CA ILE A 813 8.40 26.42 5.02
C ILE A 813 7.48 25.82 3.94
N ASN A 814 7.47 26.43 2.75
CA ASN A 814 6.58 26.06 1.65
C ASN A 814 7.30 26.11 0.29
N SER A 815 6.61 25.70 -0.79
CA SER A 815 7.12 25.60 -2.17
C SER A 815 7.77 26.86 -2.79
N SER A 816 7.63 28.05 -2.19
CA SER A 816 8.37 29.25 -2.61
C SER A 816 9.76 29.38 -2.00
N PHE A 817 10.08 28.61 -0.96
CA PHE A 817 11.35 28.69 -0.24
C PHE A 817 12.45 27.92 -1.00
N PRO A 818 13.67 28.48 -1.15
CA PRO A 818 14.78 27.83 -1.84
C PRO A 818 15.42 26.77 -0.95
N ILE A 819 14.89 25.55 -1.03
CA ILE A 819 15.35 24.36 -0.32
C ILE A 819 15.43 23.17 -1.27
N ILE A 820 16.44 22.33 -1.06
CA ILE A 820 16.58 21.01 -1.70
C ILE A 820 16.84 19.98 -0.60
N PHE A 821 16.14 18.84 -0.65
CA PHE A 821 16.18 17.81 0.39
C PHE A 821 17.10 16.65 0.00
N TYR A 822 17.81 16.07 0.96
CA TYR A 822 18.45 14.77 0.75
C TYR A 822 17.38 13.66 0.78
N HIS A 823 17.45 12.71 -0.16
CA HIS A 823 16.36 11.77 -0.45
C HIS A 823 15.95 10.79 0.68
N ASN A 824 16.71 10.71 1.77
CA ASN A 824 16.41 9.86 2.94
C ASN A 824 15.98 10.70 4.16
N ALA A 825 14.88 10.30 4.79
CA ALA A 825 14.58 10.58 6.19
C ALA A 825 15.15 9.46 7.07
N TYR A 826 15.64 9.82 8.26
CA TYR A 826 16.29 8.91 9.20
C TYR A 826 15.52 8.77 10.50
N VAL A 827 15.35 7.55 10.99
CA VAL A 827 14.69 7.25 12.27
C VAL A 827 15.76 6.89 13.30
N ASP A 828 16.07 7.82 14.19
CA ASP A 828 17.20 7.73 15.12
C ASP A 828 16.76 7.11 16.46
N HIS A 829 16.87 5.78 16.58
CA HIS A 829 16.50 4.99 17.77
C HIS A 829 17.55 5.06 18.89
N ARG A 830 18.63 5.83 18.72
CA ARG A 830 19.67 6.01 19.73
C ARG A 830 19.17 6.86 20.91
N SER A 831 18.28 7.82 20.64
CA SER A 831 17.55 8.60 21.65
C SER A 831 16.28 7.90 22.13
N ASN A 832 15.77 8.30 23.29
CA ASN A 832 14.48 7.87 23.80
C ASN A 832 13.67 9.12 24.23
N PRO A 833 12.56 9.48 23.57
CA PRO A 833 11.99 8.82 22.39
C PRO A 833 12.90 8.87 21.15
N PRO A 834 12.70 7.99 20.15
CA PRO A 834 13.36 8.08 18.85
C PRO A 834 13.06 9.39 18.12
N ARG A 835 13.95 9.81 17.22
CA ARG A 835 13.82 11.07 16.48
C ARG A 835 13.78 10.86 14.97
N LEU A 836 12.78 11.43 14.31
CA LEU A 836 12.80 11.57 12.84
C LEU A 836 13.73 12.73 12.48
N ARG A 837 14.67 12.50 11.55
CA ARG A 837 15.66 13.47 11.08
C ARG A 837 15.60 13.58 9.55
N ILE A 838 15.47 14.79 9.04
CA ILE A 838 15.48 15.13 7.61
C ILE A 838 16.59 16.14 7.38
N PHE A 839 17.26 16.11 6.23
CA PHE A 839 18.37 17.01 5.94
C PHE A 839 18.23 17.71 4.59
N SER A 840 18.82 18.90 4.48
CA SER A 840 18.67 19.79 3.31
C SER A 840 19.84 20.75 3.11
N LEU A 841 19.89 21.36 1.94
CA LEU A 841 20.55 22.65 1.71
C LEU A 841 19.49 23.74 1.48
N ASN A 842 19.60 24.87 2.17
CA ASN A 842 18.68 25.99 2.02
C ASN A 842 19.29 27.33 2.48
N GLY A 843 18.62 28.43 2.14
CA GLY A 843 18.82 29.72 2.80
C GLY A 843 18.43 29.68 4.27
N CYS A 844 18.93 30.63 5.06
CA CYS A 844 18.73 30.64 6.52
C CYS A 844 17.26 30.63 6.95
N THR A 845 16.99 29.91 8.04
CA THR A 845 15.69 29.77 8.68
C THR A 845 15.72 30.35 10.10
N ASP A 846 14.71 31.12 10.46
CA ASP A 846 14.46 31.54 11.85
C ASP A 846 14.05 30.35 12.72
N LYS A 847 14.20 30.49 14.05
CA LYS A 847 13.72 29.49 15.03
C LYS A 847 12.21 29.25 15.00
N ALA A 848 11.44 30.17 14.40
CA ALA A 848 10.02 30.02 14.16
C ALA A 848 9.70 29.14 12.95
N ASN A 849 10.68 28.81 12.10
CA ASN A 849 10.44 28.04 10.89
C ASN A 849 10.39 26.53 11.12
N PHE A 850 9.44 25.87 10.45
CA PHE A 850 9.24 24.42 10.52
C PHE A 850 8.70 23.85 9.20
N LEU A 851 8.91 22.55 9.01
CA LEU A 851 8.22 21.74 8.01
C LEU A 851 6.99 21.08 8.63
N ILE A 852 5.95 20.88 7.83
CA ILE A 852 4.86 19.93 8.12
C ILE A 852 5.20 18.63 7.42
N VAL A 853 5.23 17.53 8.17
CA VAL A 853 5.63 16.20 7.67
C VAL A 853 4.60 15.17 8.10
N ASP A 854 4.03 14.45 7.13
CA ASP A 854 3.10 13.35 7.34
C ASP A 854 3.90 12.03 7.39
N VAL A 855 3.80 11.33 8.53
CA VAL A 855 4.48 10.06 8.79
C VAL A 855 3.45 8.93 8.84
N PHE A 856 3.58 7.97 7.92
CA PHE A 856 2.65 6.85 7.77
C PHE A 856 3.23 5.62 8.47
N TYR A 857 2.37 4.89 9.17
CA TYR A 857 2.73 3.68 9.92
C TYR A 857 1.93 2.50 9.39
N GLU A 858 2.54 1.32 9.42
CA GLU A 858 1.89 0.05 9.12
C GLU A 858 0.65 -0.16 10.02
N GLY A 859 -0.46 -0.60 9.42
CA GLY A 859 -1.76 -0.72 10.09
C GLY A 859 -2.50 0.60 10.40
N ILE A 860 -1.83 1.76 10.43
CA ILE A 860 -2.45 3.05 10.76
C ILE A 860 -2.90 3.78 9.49
N LYS A 861 -4.23 3.86 9.28
CA LYS A 861 -4.84 4.42 8.06
C LYS A 861 -4.61 5.93 7.86
N ASN A 862 -4.33 6.69 8.91
CA ASN A 862 -4.10 8.14 8.86
C ASN A 862 -2.66 8.47 9.27
N PRO A 863 -1.92 9.32 8.53
CA PRO A 863 -0.56 9.69 8.92
C PRO A 863 -0.52 10.56 10.18
N ILE A 864 0.50 10.36 11.00
CA ILE A 864 0.83 11.26 12.11
C ILE A 864 1.51 12.51 11.53
N LYS A 865 0.90 13.67 11.73
CA LYS A 865 1.39 14.96 11.23
C LYS A 865 2.32 15.63 12.25
N LEU A 866 3.60 15.72 11.92
CA LEU A 866 4.65 16.32 12.74
C LEU A 866 4.95 17.76 12.29
N LYS A 867 5.34 18.61 13.25
CA LYS A 867 6.07 19.85 12.99
C LYS A 867 7.55 19.59 13.25
N MET A 868 8.39 19.72 12.22
CA MET A 868 9.83 19.51 12.34
C MET A 868 10.53 20.86 12.26
N TYR A 869 11.28 21.24 13.29
CA TYR A 869 11.99 22.52 13.38
C TYR A 869 13.40 22.41 12.81
N SER A 870 13.92 23.51 12.27
CA SER A 870 15.24 23.54 11.65
C SER A 870 16.36 23.90 12.63
N ASP A 871 17.53 23.33 12.42
CA ASP A 871 18.81 23.81 12.95
C ASP A 871 19.87 23.82 11.81
N SER A 872 20.65 24.90 11.75
CA SER A 872 21.82 25.00 10.84
C SER A 872 22.88 24.05 11.36
N LEU A 873 23.42 23.15 10.53
CA LEU A 873 24.48 22.22 10.93
C LEU A 873 25.81 22.93 11.23
N GLU A 874 26.08 24.05 10.55
CA GLU A 874 27.19 24.96 10.87
C GLU A 874 26.97 25.66 12.23
N GLY A 875 25.72 25.96 12.57
CA GLY A 875 25.30 26.56 13.85
C GLY A 875 25.11 28.07 13.78
N ASN A 876 25.96 28.76 13.03
CA ASN A 876 25.67 30.10 12.55
C ASN A 876 24.86 30.03 11.24
N CYS A 877 24.03 31.04 11.00
CA CYS A 877 23.40 31.28 9.70
C CYS A 877 23.05 32.78 9.57
N PRO A 878 23.54 33.50 8.55
CA PRO A 878 24.51 33.08 7.54
C PRO A 878 25.87 32.67 8.14
N SER A 879 26.74 32.06 7.33
CA SER A 879 28.06 31.64 7.79
C SER A 879 28.90 32.83 8.29
N THR A 880 29.59 32.63 9.40
CA THR A 880 30.59 33.57 9.93
C THR A 880 31.99 33.36 9.34
N TYR A 881 32.23 32.26 8.64
CA TYR A 881 33.51 31.96 8.02
C TYR A 881 33.69 32.78 6.73
N GLY A 882 34.71 33.63 6.66
CA GLY A 882 34.88 34.64 5.61
C GLY A 882 34.62 34.14 4.17
N PRO A 883 35.27 33.06 3.70
CA PRO A 883 35.03 32.47 2.38
C PRO A 883 33.60 31.93 2.13
N ALA A 884 32.88 31.52 3.18
CA ALA A 884 31.52 30.99 3.12
C ALA A 884 30.43 32.05 3.36
N LYS A 885 30.79 33.20 3.93
CA LYS A 885 29.88 34.32 4.23
C LYS A 885 29.04 34.81 3.02
N PRO A 886 29.51 34.77 1.76
CA PRO A 886 28.69 35.15 0.59
C PRO A 886 27.85 34.00 0.01
N CYS A 887 27.85 32.83 0.63
CA CYS A 887 27.11 31.65 0.17
C CYS A 887 25.67 31.67 0.70
N PHE A 888 24.71 31.41 -0.18
CA PHE A 888 23.29 31.43 0.18
C PHE A 888 22.82 30.11 0.77
N TYR A 889 23.31 28.98 0.27
CA TYR A 889 22.88 27.65 0.72
C TYR A 889 23.83 27.10 1.78
N VAL A 890 23.30 26.85 2.98
CA VAL A 890 24.01 26.12 4.04
C VAL A 890 23.25 24.84 4.40
N ALA A 891 23.93 23.94 5.11
CA ALA A 891 23.38 22.64 5.48
C ALA A 891 22.51 22.72 6.73
N HIS A 892 21.31 22.15 6.66
CA HIS A 892 20.34 22.12 7.75
C HIS A 892 19.94 20.68 8.11
N THR A 893 19.55 20.50 9.38
CA THR A 893 18.78 19.35 9.85
C THR A 893 17.42 19.83 10.32
N PHE A 894 16.39 19.06 10.01
CA PHE A 894 15.05 19.18 10.58
C PHE A 894 14.80 17.96 11.44
N PHE A 895 14.25 18.13 12.64
CA PHE A 895 13.92 16.98 13.50
C PHE A 895 12.63 17.16 14.30
N ALA A 896 12.07 16.03 14.71
CA ALA A 896 11.00 15.91 15.70
C ALA A 896 11.13 14.58 16.44
N GLU A 897 10.64 14.54 17.67
CA GLU A 897 10.53 13.31 18.46
C GLU A 897 9.28 12.53 18.06
N LEU A 898 9.40 11.19 18.02
CA LEU A 898 8.36 10.28 17.59
C LEU A 898 7.54 9.76 18.78
N THR A 899 6.22 9.86 18.66
CA THR A 899 5.26 9.40 19.68
C THR A 899 4.85 7.93 19.52
N ALA A 900 5.24 7.30 18.41
CA ALA A 900 5.04 5.87 18.12
C ALA A 900 6.35 5.28 17.57
N THR A 901 6.56 3.98 17.76
CA THR A 901 7.83 3.30 17.48
C THR A 901 7.66 2.13 16.50
N GLY A 902 8.58 2.03 15.53
CA GLY A 902 8.57 1.00 14.49
C GLY A 902 7.55 1.23 13.36
N GLY A 903 7.63 0.40 12.32
CA GLY A 903 6.58 0.30 11.28
C GLY A 903 6.36 1.52 10.39
N ILE A 904 7.29 2.48 10.31
CA ILE A 904 7.12 3.65 9.43
C ILE A 904 7.29 3.23 7.96
N THR A 905 6.24 3.42 7.16
CA THR A 905 6.19 2.97 5.74
C THR A 905 6.39 4.10 4.73
N LYS A 906 6.05 5.35 5.10
CA LYS A 906 6.14 6.52 4.20
C LYS A 906 6.35 7.81 4.99
N VAL A 907 7.16 8.73 4.44
CA VAL A 907 7.36 10.09 4.96
C VAL A 907 7.11 11.08 3.82
N ILE A 908 6.21 12.05 4.03
CA ILE A 908 5.87 13.09 3.04
C ILE A 908 5.98 14.48 3.66
N ILE A 909 6.86 15.32 3.12
CA ILE A 909 6.98 16.74 3.47
C ILE A 909 5.92 17.52 2.69
N ARG A 910 5.07 18.28 3.40
CA ARG A 910 3.99 19.10 2.82
C ARG A 910 4.46 20.53 2.57
N MET A 911 4.93 20.81 1.36
CA MET A 911 5.44 22.13 0.91
C MET A 911 4.32 23.02 0.34
N GLY A 912 3.10 22.93 0.88
CA GLY A 912 1.94 23.74 0.45
C GLY A 912 1.29 23.25 -0.85
N ARG A 913 1.89 23.57 -2.01
CA ARG A 913 1.43 23.13 -3.36
C ARG A 913 2.31 22.06 -4.00
N ARG A 914 3.30 21.57 -3.27
CA ARG A 914 4.16 20.44 -3.67
C ARG A 914 4.30 19.54 -2.45
N ASP A 915 4.45 18.25 -2.70
CA ASP A 915 4.84 17.27 -1.69
C ASP A 915 6.19 16.67 -2.07
N VAL A 916 7.02 16.36 -1.08
CA VAL A 916 8.30 15.66 -1.26
C VAL A 916 8.26 14.37 -0.45
N GLN A 917 8.24 13.23 -1.13
CA GLN A 917 8.34 11.92 -0.50
C GLN A 917 9.81 11.57 -0.26
N LEU A 918 10.14 11.12 0.95
CA LEU A 918 11.48 10.62 1.28
C LEU A 918 11.47 9.10 1.46
N SER A 919 12.61 8.48 1.15
CA SER A 919 12.92 7.10 1.56
C SER A 919 13.25 7.08 3.05
N ILE A 920 13.11 5.93 3.72
CA ILE A 920 13.28 5.80 5.17
C ILE A 920 14.52 4.96 5.48
N LYS A 921 15.26 5.35 6.54
CA LYS A 921 16.38 4.59 7.10
C LYS A 921 16.40 4.62 8.63
N ASP A 922 16.23 3.46 9.25
CA ASP A 922 16.39 3.28 10.70
C ASP A 922 17.87 3.29 11.13
N ILE A 923 18.14 3.92 12.28
CA ILE A 923 19.48 4.10 12.84
C ILE A 923 19.51 3.62 14.30
N ASP A 924 20.11 2.45 14.51
CA ASP A 924 20.24 1.82 15.82
C ASP A 924 21.52 2.21 16.58
N ARG A 925 21.61 1.71 17.82
CA ARG A 925 22.82 1.76 18.64
C ARG A 925 23.90 0.83 18.07
N ARG A 926 25.16 1.25 18.21
CA ARG A 926 26.31 0.69 17.48
C ARG A 926 27.24 -0.08 18.41
N TYR A 927 27.55 -1.31 18.00
CA TYR A 927 28.27 -2.27 18.82
C TYR A 927 29.37 -3.03 18.04
N GLU A 928 29.49 -2.86 16.72
CA GLU A 928 30.59 -3.49 15.95
C GLU A 928 31.95 -2.95 16.42
N LYS A 929 32.91 -3.85 16.68
CA LYS A 929 34.25 -3.45 17.14
C LYS A 929 35.08 -2.95 15.95
N GLY A 930 35.41 -1.66 15.95
CA GLY A 930 36.26 -1.02 14.95
C GLY A 930 36.11 0.51 14.98
N ILE A 931 36.73 1.17 14.00
CA ILE A 931 36.48 2.59 13.69
C ILE A 931 35.89 2.68 12.27
N THR A 932 34.80 3.43 12.11
CA THR A 932 34.30 3.89 10.80
C THR A 932 34.76 5.32 10.59
N LEU A 933 35.34 5.60 9.41
CA LEU A 933 35.82 6.94 9.06
C LEU A 933 34.92 7.57 8.00
N CYS A 934 34.42 8.75 8.33
CA CYS A 934 33.62 9.59 7.46
C CYS A 934 34.52 10.64 6.80
N LEU A 935 34.79 10.44 5.51
CA LEU A 935 35.60 11.33 4.69
C LEU A 935 34.72 12.41 4.05
N GLN A 936 35.24 13.63 3.98
CA GLN A 936 34.55 14.75 3.34
C GLN A 936 34.38 14.51 1.81
N PRO A 937 33.38 15.15 1.16
CA PRO A 937 33.17 15.05 -0.28
C PRO A 937 34.41 15.31 -1.14
N VAL A 938 34.71 14.34 -2.00
CA VAL A 938 35.90 14.33 -2.86
C VAL A 938 35.63 15.13 -4.13
N TYR A 939 36.07 16.38 -4.13
CA TYR A 939 36.09 17.29 -5.28
C TYR A 939 37.49 17.37 -5.90
N TYR A 940 37.58 17.21 -7.22
CA TYR A 940 38.78 17.46 -8.04
C TYR A 940 40.07 16.76 -7.55
N TYR A 941 39.94 15.55 -7.00
CA TYR A 941 41.05 14.91 -6.30
C TYR A 941 42.03 14.18 -7.25
N THR A 942 43.32 14.38 -7.02
CA THR A 942 44.42 13.84 -7.85
C THR A 942 45.42 12.97 -7.07
N GLN A 943 45.50 13.14 -5.74
CA GLN A 943 46.60 12.66 -4.89
C GLN A 943 46.40 11.22 -4.43
N TRP A 944 46.35 10.28 -5.36
CA TRP A 944 45.97 8.88 -5.11
C TRP A 944 46.88 8.15 -4.10
N GLN A 945 48.15 8.54 -3.96
CA GLN A 945 49.07 8.00 -2.96
C GLN A 945 48.64 8.31 -1.52
N ASN A 946 47.96 9.44 -1.29
CA ASN A 946 47.47 9.82 0.04
C ASN A 946 46.40 8.82 0.49
N ILE A 947 45.50 8.42 -0.41
CA ILE A 947 44.44 7.43 -0.15
C ILE A 947 45.05 6.08 0.26
N VAL A 948 46.11 5.63 -0.43
CA VAL A 948 46.82 4.38 -0.12
C VAL A 948 47.44 4.42 1.28
N LEU A 949 48.16 5.51 1.63
CA LEU A 949 48.72 5.69 2.97
C LEU A 949 47.63 5.82 4.03
N TYR A 950 46.60 6.62 3.76
CA TYR A 950 45.53 6.92 4.69
C TYR A 950 44.79 5.66 5.12
N ILE A 951 44.41 4.82 4.16
CA ILE A 951 43.68 3.57 4.44
C ILE A 951 44.58 2.60 5.21
N GLU A 952 45.83 2.38 4.80
CA GLU A 952 46.71 1.44 5.51
C GLU A 952 47.09 1.94 6.93
N ALA A 953 47.31 3.25 7.12
CA ALA A 953 47.61 3.82 8.42
C ALA A 953 46.40 3.74 9.37
N TRP A 954 45.21 4.14 8.92
CA TRP A 954 44.00 4.03 9.76
C TRP A 954 43.60 2.58 10.04
N ARG A 955 43.78 1.64 9.11
CA ARG A 955 43.59 0.20 9.37
C ARG A 955 44.52 -0.29 10.49
N ALA A 956 45.79 0.15 10.50
CA ALA A 956 46.72 -0.15 11.58
C ALA A 956 46.33 0.47 12.94
N GLN A 957 45.52 1.54 12.93
CA GLN A 957 44.93 2.16 14.13
C GLN A 957 43.56 1.57 14.54
N GLY A 958 43.07 0.54 13.83
CA GLY A 958 41.82 -0.16 14.13
C GLY A 958 40.60 0.24 13.30
N ALA A 959 40.78 0.99 12.21
CA ALA A 959 39.69 1.27 11.28
C ALA A 959 39.31 0.06 10.43
N THR A 960 38.01 -0.21 10.33
CA THR A 960 37.44 -1.37 9.62
C THR A 960 36.56 -0.98 8.43
N ARG A 961 36.05 0.26 8.39
CA ARG A 961 35.17 0.76 7.32
C ARG A 961 35.49 2.23 7.01
N PHE A 962 35.50 2.56 5.73
CA PHE A 962 35.70 3.91 5.21
C PHE A 962 34.47 4.32 4.39
N ILE A 963 33.94 5.51 4.60
CA ILE A 963 32.80 6.04 3.83
C ILE A 963 33.26 7.32 3.13
N VAL A 964 33.19 7.33 1.80
CA VAL A 964 33.67 8.42 0.93
C VAL A 964 32.52 8.98 0.12
N PHE A 965 32.22 10.26 0.28
CA PHE A 965 31.33 10.97 -0.63
C PHE A 965 32.12 11.41 -1.86
N TYR A 966 31.63 11.09 -3.06
CA TYR A 966 32.38 11.21 -4.30
C TYR A 966 31.68 12.13 -5.29
N HIS A 967 32.35 13.23 -5.65
CA HIS A 967 31.90 14.16 -6.69
C HIS A 967 32.78 14.09 -7.94
N SER A 968 34.10 14.23 -7.80
CA SER A 968 35.03 14.16 -8.93
C SER A 968 36.48 13.81 -8.57
N SER A 969 37.13 13.05 -9.45
CA SER A 969 38.57 12.74 -9.35
C SER A 969 39.22 12.45 -10.70
N THR A 970 40.55 12.33 -10.73
CA THR A 970 41.24 11.72 -11.88
C THR A 970 40.83 10.24 -12.02
N LYS A 971 41.06 9.68 -13.21
CA LYS A 971 40.87 8.25 -13.51
C LYS A 971 41.73 7.34 -12.61
N ASP A 972 42.96 7.74 -12.31
CA ASP A 972 43.85 6.98 -11.42
C ASP A 972 43.39 7.02 -9.96
N THR A 973 42.99 8.20 -9.46
CA THR A 973 42.37 8.32 -8.12
C THR A 973 41.10 7.48 -8.03
N ARG A 974 40.26 7.49 -9.07
CA ARG A 974 39.05 6.68 -9.12
C ARG A 974 39.37 5.19 -9.02
N LYS A 975 40.37 4.71 -9.77
CA LYS A 975 40.85 3.32 -9.75
C LYS A 975 41.31 2.87 -8.36
N VAL A 976 41.95 3.74 -7.58
CA VAL A 976 42.34 3.44 -6.19
C VAL A 976 41.12 3.30 -5.29
N LEU A 977 40.12 4.19 -5.42
CA LEU A 977 38.87 4.10 -4.66
C LEU A 977 38.08 2.82 -5.00
N ASP A 978 37.91 2.51 -6.28
CA ASP A 978 37.21 1.31 -6.75
C ASP A 978 37.89 0.02 -6.25
N TYR A 979 39.23 -0.02 -6.18
CA TYR A 979 39.98 -1.16 -5.63
C TYR A 979 39.71 -1.36 -4.13
N TYR A 980 39.80 -0.31 -3.31
CA TYR A 980 39.50 -0.44 -1.88
C TYR A 980 38.01 -0.72 -1.61
N GLN A 981 37.12 -0.34 -2.54
CA GLN A 981 35.72 -0.76 -2.54
C GLN A 981 35.56 -2.25 -2.90
N SER A 982 36.29 -2.77 -3.88
CA SER A 982 36.27 -4.20 -4.24
C SER A 982 36.79 -5.12 -3.12
N LEU A 983 37.62 -4.58 -2.22
CA LEU A 983 38.09 -5.26 -1.01
C LEU A 983 37.09 -5.19 0.16
N GLY A 984 35.93 -4.54 0.00
CA GLY A 984 34.93 -4.37 1.05
C GLY A 984 35.33 -3.40 2.18
N LEU A 985 36.45 -2.70 2.04
CA LEU A 985 36.97 -1.76 3.05
C LEU A 985 36.33 -0.36 2.93
N LEU A 986 36.04 0.06 1.70
CA LEU A 986 35.62 1.42 1.37
C LEU A 986 34.25 1.43 0.70
N GLU A 987 33.39 2.35 1.13
CA GLU A 987 32.08 2.58 0.53
C GLU A 987 32.09 3.94 -0.19
N ILE A 988 31.96 3.91 -1.52
CA ILE A 988 31.75 5.12 -2.33
C ILE A 988 30.27 5.48 -2.28
N ARG A 989 29.96 6.71 -1.86
CA ARG A 989 28.62 7.31 -1.90
C ARG A 989 28.58 8.40 -2.96
N SER A 990 27.52 8.38 -3.76
CA SER A 990 27.19 9.47 -4.67
C SER A 990 27.16 10.82 -3.95
N TRP A 991 27.78 11.82 -4.58
CA TRP A 991 27.71 13.22 -4.18
C TRP A 991 27.76 14.11 -5.44
N PRO A 992 26.72 14.05 -6.28
CA PRO A 992 26.65 14.76 -7.55
C PRO A 992 26.43 16.27 -7.32
N ASN A 993 26.40 17.02 -8.42
CA ASN A 993 25.89 18.39 -8.42
C ASN A 993 24.42 18.41 -7.92
N PHE A 994 24.05 19.43 -7.16
CA PHE A 994 22.73 19.57 -6.53
C PHE A 994 21.63 19.94 -7.55
N GLY A 995 21.98 20.65 -8.62
CA GLY A 995 21.11 20.97 -9.74
C GLY A 995 20.38 22.31 -9.62
N ASP A 996 19.54 22.58 -10.63
CA ASP A 996 18.81 23.84 -10.78
C ASP A 996 17.50 23.87 -9.98
N LEU A 997 17.18 25.05 -9.42
CA LEU A 997 15.85 25.32 -8.88
C LEU A 997 14.78 25.29 -9.99
N PRO A 998 13.50 25.03 -9.64
CA PRO A 998 12.39 25.17 -10.58
C PRO A 998 12.35 26.54 -11.25
N ILE A 999 12.03 26.58 -12.55
CA ILE A 999 12.11 27.76 -13.45
C ILE A 999 11.53 29.06 -12.84
N LYS A 1000 10.47 28.97 -12.02
CA LYS A 1000 9.82 30.14 -11.39
C LYS A 1000 10.61 30.77 -10.22
N GLY A 1001 11.56 30.04 -9.62
CA GLY A 1001 12.44 30.51 -8.54
C GLY A 1001 13.90 30.68 -8.97
N ALA A 1002 14.32 30.04 -10.07
CA ALA A 1002 15.70 30.08 -10.58
C ALA A 1002 16.21 31.49 -10.98
N SER A 1003 15.33 32.49 -11.12
CA SER A 1003 15.68 33.89 -11.36
C SER A 1003 15.73 34.75 -10.09
N GLN A 1004 15.36 34.20 -8.93
CA GLN A 1004 15.26 34.94 -7.65
C GLN A 1004 16.37 34.57 -6.65
N TYR A 1005 17.04 33.44 -6.88
CA TYR A 1005 18.10 32.90 -6.02
C TYR A 1005 19.29 32.46 -6.87
N PRO A 1006 20.52 32.47 -6.35
CA PRO A 1006 21.67 31.92 -7.06
C PRO A 1006 21.51 30.40 -7.27
N LYS A 1007 22.22 29.83 -8.24
CA LYS A 1007 22.24 28.37 -8.44
C LYS A 1007 22.85 27.68 -7.21
N ILE A 1008 22.37 26.47 -6.91
CA ILE A 1008 22.82 25.72 -5.74
C ILE A 1008 24.30 25.37 -5.89
N ASP A 1009 24.73 24.82 -7.04
CA ASP A 1009 26.13 24.48 -7.30
C ASP A 1009 27.09 25.69 -7.44
N GLU A 1010 26.56 26.92 -7.47
CA GLU A 1010 27.36 28.16 -7.47
C GLU A 1010 27.36 28.86 -6.11
N SER A 1011 26.50 28.44 -5.17
CA SER A 1011 26.26 29.15 -3.90
C SER A 1011 26.10 28.25 -2.67
N ALA A 1012 26.21 26.93 -2.82
CA ALA A 1012 26.54 26.00 -1.76
C ALA A 1012 28.06 25.96 -1.61
N PHE A 1013 28.58 26.38 -0.44
CA PHE A 1013 30.00 26.34 -0.16
C PHE A 1013 30.52 24.89 -0.06
N ILE A 1014 31.84 24.70 0.11
CA ILE A 1014 32.39 23.40 0.49
C ILE A 1014 31.75 22.87 1.79
N PHE A 1015 31.17 23.74 2.63
CA PHE A 1015 30.34 23.44 3.81
C PHE A 1015 29.08 22.60 3.53
N SER A 1016 28.75 22.32 2.27
CA SER A 1016 27.90 21.18 1.93
C SER A 1016 28.45 19.85 2.49
N TYR A 1017 29.75 19.77 2.82
CA TYR A 1017 30.30 18.68 3.62
C TYR A 1017 29.60 18.49 4.97
N PHE A 1018 29.00 19.52 5.60
CA PHE A 1018 28.32 19.34 6.90
C PHE A 1018 27.11 18.44 6.75
N LEU A 1019 26.43 18.51 5.61
CA LEU A 1019 25.35 17.59 5.22
C LEU A 1019 25.90 16.17 5.06
N ALA A 1020 26.94 15.99 4.24
CA ALA A 1020 27.58 14.69 4.00
C ALA A 1020 28.10 14.04 5.30
N MET A 1021 28.77 14.81 6.16
CA MET A 1021 29.33 14.36 7.44
C MET A 1021 28.22 13.93 8.41
N ASN A 1022 27.17 14.72 8.60
CA ASN A 1022 26.10 14.34 9.54
C ASN A 1022 25.26 13.16 9.00
N ILE A 1023 25.04 13.06 7.68
CA ILE A 1023 24.50 11.85 7.03
C ILE A 1023 25.42 10.64 7.27
N CYS A 1024 26.73 10.81 7.14
CA CYS A 1024 27.70 9.74 7.38
C CYS A 1024 27.68 9.25 8.82
N VAL A 1025 27.64 10.18 9.78
CA VAL A 1025 27.57 9.89 11.22
C VAL A 1025 26.30 9.13 11.59
N LEU A 1026 25.22 9.19 10.80
CA LEU A 1026 24.04 8.34 10.96
C LEU A 1026 24.21 6.90 10.41
N ASP A 1027 25.17 6.62 9.53
CA ASP A 1027 25.35 5.28 8.94
C ASP A 1027 26.59 4.52 9.48
N ILE A 1028 27.36 5.12 10.40
CA ILE A 1028 28.40 4.42 11.16
C ILE A 1028 27.79 3.21 11.89
N LYS A 1029 28.40 2.02 11.74
CA LYS A 1029 27.97 0.77 12.40
C LYS A 1029 28.86 0.37 13.58
N THR A 1030 30.11 0.83 13.56
CA THR A 1030 31.09 0.60 14.63
C THR A 1030 30.83 1.44 15.87
N ALA A 1031 31.23 0.93 17.04
CA ALA A 1031 31.11 1.64 18.31
C ALA A 1031 31.89 2.97 18.36
N VAL A 1032 32.96 3.09 17.57
CA VAL A 1032 33.80 4.29 17.45
C VAL A 1032 33.72 4.86 16.03
N GLY A 1033 33.73 6.19 15.91
CA GLY A 1033 33.70 6.89 14.63
C GLY A 1033 34.57 8.15 14.62
N SER A 1034 34.90 8.66 13.43
CA SER A 1034 35.63 9.92 13.24
C SER A 1034 35.23 10.64 11.95
N ILE A 1035 35.34 11.97 11.95
CA ILE A 1035 35.44 12.81 10.76
C ILE A 1035 36.93 13.04 10.49
N ALA A 1036 37.40 12.83 9.26
CA ALA A 1036 38.79 13.05 8.88
C ALA A 1036 38.92 13.35 7.38
N ASP A 1037 40.05 13.93 6.98
CA ASP A 1037 40.44 14.19 5.59
C ASP A 1037 41.55 13.25 5.12
N PHE A 1038 41.73 13.04 3.82
CA PHE A 1038 42.71 12.07 3.30
C PHE A 1038 44.19 12.38 3.66
N ASP A 1039 44.50 13.57 4.17
CA ASP A 1039 45.80 13.96 4.72
C ASP A 1039 45.88 13.84 6.27
N GLU A 1040 44.93 13.20 6.96
CA GLU A 1040 44.81 13.22 8.43
C GLU A 1040 44.70 11.86 9.13
N ILE A 1041 45.69 11.52 9.98
CA ILE A 1041 45.66 10.29 10.82
C ILE A 1041 45.76 10.65 12.30
N MET A 1042 44.85 10.14 13.15
CA MET A 1042 44.98 10.29 14.61
C MET A 1042 45.71 9.10 15.19
N VAL A 1043 46.73 9.36 16.02
CA VAL A 1043 47.58 8.35 16.66
C VAL A 1043 47.77 8.69 18.16
N PRO A 1044 47.53 7.75 19.10
CA PRO A 1044 47.78 7.98 20.53
C PRO A 1044 49.29 7.90 20.82
N ARG A 1045 49.69 8.26 22.05
CA ARG A 1045 51.05 8.00 22.54
C ARG A 1045 51.35 6.50 22.72
N ASN A 1046 50.33 5.70 23.05
CA ASN A 1046 50.47 4.27 23.36
C ASN A 1046 49.29 3.47 22.79
N GLY A 1047 49.56 2.29 22.21
CA GLY A 1047 48.54 1.39 21.63
C GLY A 1047 47.99 1.88 20.28
N THR A 1048 46.88 1.29 19.84
CA THR A 1048 46.10 1.76 18.68
C THR A 1048 45.09 2.84 19.07
N THR A 1049 44.70 3.69 18.12
CA THR A 1049 43.64 4.69 18.33
C THR A 1049 42.31 4.05 18.77
N LEU A 1050 41.98 2.85 18.30
CA LEU A 1050 40.79 2.09 18.74
C LEU A 1050 40.87 1.68 20.22
N GLU A 1051 41.99 1.12 20.68
CA GLU A 1051 42.16 0.70 22.08
C GLU A 1051 42.10 1.90 23.03
N TYR A 1052 42.76 3.00 22.67
CA TYR A 1052 42.72 4.24 23.43
C TYR A 1052 41.30 4.84 23.46
N ALA A 1053 40.61 4.88 22.32
CA ALA A 1053 39.23 5.35 22.21
C ALA A 1053 38.26 4.54 23.09
N LEU A 1054 38.34 3.21 23.05
CA LEU A 1054 37.49 2.34 23.86
C LEU A 1054 37.79 2.50 25.36
N LYS A 1055 39.06 2.53 25.75
CA LYS A 1055 39.47 2.71 27.15
C LYS A 1055 38.91 4.00 27.78
N GLU A 1056 38.95 5.11 27.05
CA GLU A 1056 38.62 6.43 27.60
C GLU A 1056 37.13 6.78 27.50
N MET A 1057 36.36 6.18 26.57
CA MET A 1057 34.95 6.54 26.29
C MET A 1057 33.91 5.48 26.69
N VAL A 1058 34.30 4.23 26.94
CA VAL A 1058 33.35 3.18 27.39
C VAL A 1058 33.13 3.30 28.90
N ASN A 1059 31.87 3.39 29.31
CA ASN A 1059 31.44 3.53 30.71
C ASN A 1059 31.99 4.79 31.45
N THR A 1060 32.41 5.82 30.71
CA THR A 1060 32.85 7.13 31.25
C THR A 1060 31.86 8.25 30.88
N ASP A 1061 32.14 9.48 31.33
CA ASP A 1061 31.47 10.70 30.87
C ASP A 1061 32.09 11.31 29.59
N VAL A 1062 33.06 10.63 28.96
CA VAL A 1062 33.73 11.12 27.75
C VAL A 1062 33.03 10.58 26.50
N GLY A 1063 32.44 11.47 25.71
CA GLY A 1063 31.81 11.14 24.42
C GLY A 1063 32.75 11.26 23.22
N ALA A 1064 33.83 12.05 23.34
CA ALA A 1064 34.83 12.23 22.28
C ALA A 1064 36.22 12.63 22.80
N LEU A 1065 37.25 12.32 22.02
CA LEU A 1065 38.66 12.63 22.26
C LEU A 1065 39.19 13.54 21.14
N SER A 1066 39.71 14.71 21.49
CA SER A 1066 40.25 15.71 20.55
C SER A 1066 41.78 15.65 20.47
N PHE A 1067 42.30 15.40 19.27
CA PHE A 1067 43.72 15.25 18.95
C PHE A 1067 44.31 16.55 18.40
N GLU A 1068 45.53 16.88 18.82
CA GLU A 1068 46.19 18.13 18.43
C GLU A 1068 46.83 18.06 17.04
N ASN A 1069 46.65 19.10 16.21
CA ASN A 1069 47.19 19.13 14.85
C ASN A 1069 48.72 19.20 14.84
N ASN A 1070 49.34 18.32 14.08
CA ASN A 1070 50.77 18.25 13.88
C ASN A 1070 51.04 18.11 12.38
N TYR A 1071 51.48 19.18 11.73
CA TYR A 1071 51.87 19.13 10.33
C TYR A 1071 53.10 18.24 10.11
N VAL A 1072 53.03 17.37 9.11
CA VAL A 1072 54.03 16.36 8.78
C VAL A 1072 54.44 16.44 7.32
N ALA A 1073 55.74 16.29 7.05
CA ALA A 1073 56.31 16.02 5.74
C ALA A 1073 57.16 14.73 5.73
N MET A 1074 57.55 14.27 4.53
CA MET A 1074 58.31 13.01 4.35
C MET A 1074 59.43 13.16 3.32
N GLU A 1075 60.59 12.56 3.61
CA GLU A 1075 61.78 12.52 2.74
C GLU A 1075 62.21 11.05 2.57
N PRO A 1076 62.04 10.44 1.37
CA PRO A 1076 61.37 10.94 0.17
C PRO A 1076 59.85 11.15 0.35
N SER A 1077 59.24 11.95 -0.54
CA SER A 1077 57.80 12.23 -0.52
C SER A 1077 56.98 11.05 -1.06
N ILE A 1078 55.77 10.82 -0.54
CA ILE A 1078 54.91 9.71 -0.97
C ILE A 1078 54.50 9.79 -2.45
N TYR A 1079 54.49 10.97 -3.07
CA TYR A 1079 54.23 11.13 -4.51
C TYR A 1079 55.32 10.51 -5.42
N SER A 1080 56.47 10.11 -4.86
CA SER A 1080 57.43 9.22 -5.55
C SER A 1080 56.93 7.77 -5.68
N SER A 1081 55.81 7.44 -5.02
CA SER A 1081 55.26 6.10 -4.86
C SER A 1081 56.17 5.09 -4.12
N ASP A 1082 57.25 5.56 -3.46
CA ASP A 1082 58.18 4.72 -2.69
C ASP A 1082 57.80 4.57 -1.20
N PHE A 1083 57.13 5.54 -0.59
CA PHE A 1083 56.65 5.51 0.82
C PHE A 1083 57.71 5.30 1.92
N SER A 1084 59.01 5.13 1.63
CA SER A 1084 60.02 4.91 2.69
C SER A 1084 60.10 6.06 3.71
N GLY A 1085 59.86 7.30 3.26
CA GLY A 1085 59.79 8.48 4.12
C GLY A 1085 58.69 8.46 5.19
N VAL A 1086 57.69 7.58 5.09
CA VAL A 1086 56.68 7.35 6.16
C VAL A 1086 57.34 6.81 7.43
N SER A 1087 58.51 6.17 7.32
CA SER A 1087 59.28 5.63 8.45
C SER A 1087 59.85 6.70 9.38
N LYS A 1088 60.03 7.94 8.89
CA LYS A 1088 60.65 9.05 9.62
C LYS A 1088 59.92 10.37 9.28
N PRO A 1089 58.70 10.58 9.82
CA PRO A 1089 57.94 11.81 9.61
C PRO A 1089 58.69 13.03 10.15
N ILE A 1090 58.67 14.12 9.38
CA ILE A 1090 59.27 15.40 9.74
C ILE A 1090 58.15 16.31 10.24
N PHE A 1091 58.20 16.70 11.51
CA PHE A 1091 57.20 17.59 12.13
C PHE A 1091 57.62 19.05 12.08
N PHE A 1092 56.65 19.96 12.13
CA PHE A 1092 56.88 21.41 12.14
C PHE A 1092 56.29 22.08 13.38
N GLU A 1093 56.90 23.17 13.83
CA GLU A 1093 56.43 24.04 14.92
C GLU A 1093 55.26 24.94 14.49
N ARG A 1094 54.24 24.36 13.84
CA ARG A 1094 53.07 25.06 13.29
C ARG A 1094 51.78 24.47 13.87
N GLY A 1095 50.98 25.31 14.53
CA GLY A 1095 49.65 24.94 15.01
C GLY A 1095 48.61 24.85 13.88
N GLY A 1096 47.56 24.06 14.09
CA GLY A 1096 46.45 23.90 13.14
C GLY A 1096 45.17 23.43 13.80
N PRO A 1097 44.04 23.39 13.07
CA PRO A 1097 42.75 22.95 13.60
C PRO A 1097 42.79 21.49 14.06
N ARG A 1098 42.23 21.20 15.24
CA ARG A 1098 42.16 19.84 15.80
C ARG A 1098 41.21 18.95 15.01
N LYS A 1099 41.30 17.63 15.22
CA LYS A 1099 40.27 16.64 14.85
C LYS A 1099 39.95 15.78 16.06
N TYR A 1100 38.95 14.91 15.94
CA TYR A 1100 38.43 14.15 17.07
C TYR A 1100 37.84 12.81 16.65
N ILE A 1101 37.93 11.85 17.56
CA ILE A 1101 37.30 10.53 17.47
C ILE A 1101 36.23 10.43 18.57
N PHE A 1102 35.12 9.77 18.30
CA PHE A 1102 33.92 9.81 19.14
C PHE A 1102 33.25 8.44 19.32
N ASN A 1103 32.51 8.29 20.41
CA ASN A 1103 31.60 7.17 20.62
C ASN A 1103 30.36 7.36 19.72
N ALA A 1104 30.20 6.46 18.75
CA ALA A 1104 29.21 6.60 17.69
C ALA A 1104 27.77 6.41 18.17
N SER A 1105 27.56 5.81 19.35
CA SER A 1105 26.23 5.61 19.94
C SER A 1105 25.72 6.83 20.73
N VAL A 1106 26.56 7.83 21.02
CA VAL A 1106 26.17 9.02 21.81
C VAL A 1106 26.32 10.36 21.08
N ILE A 1107 26.98 10.42 19.92
CA ILE A 1107 27.07 11.64 19.11
C ILE A 1107 25.72 12.00 18.45
N ASP A 1108 25.34 13.28 18.52
CA ASP A 1108 24.12 13.81 17.91
C ASP A 1108 24.41 14.66 16.66
N LEU A 1109 25.29 15.66 16.78
CA LEU A 1109 25.75 16.49 15.65
C LEU A 1109 27.27 16.63 15.64
N CYS A 1110 27.83 16.52 14.44
CA CYS A 1110 29.27 16.60 14.17
C CYS A 1110 29.64 17.92 13.48
N GLN A 1111 30.82 18.44 13.82
CA GLN A 1111 31.50 19.57 13.17
C GLN A 1111 32.85 19.09 12.63
N VAL A 1112 33.59 19.92 11.89
CA VAL A 1112 34.86 19.46 11.29
C VAL A 1112 35.94 19.21 12.35
N HIS A 1113 36.01 20.07 13.37
CA HIS A 1113 37.13 20.09 14.33
C HIS A 1113 36.72 19.78 15.79
N TRP A 1114 35.43 19.64 16.07
CA TRP A 1114 34.87 19.28 17.39
C TRP A 1114 33.53 18.53 17.26
N VAL A 1115 33.02 17.96 18.37
CA VAL A 1115 31.62 17.51 18.47
C VAL A 1115 30.75 18.70 18.85
N ARG A 1116 29.62 18.91 18.17
CA ARG A 1116 28.65 19.97 18.48
C ARG A 1116 27.72 19.58 19.62
N SER A 1117 27.12 18.39 19.54
CA SER A 1117 26.18 17.88 20.53
C SER A 1117 26.29 16.37 20.70
N PHE A 1118 25.95 15.92 21.89
CA PHE A 1118 25.72 14.51 22.23
C PHE A 1118 24.23 14.31 22.52
N ILE A 1119 23.72 13.11 22.26
CA ILE A 1119 22.34 12.70 22.58
C ILE A 1119 22.15 12.68 24.11
N ASP A 1120 23.18 12.22 24.81
CA ASP A 1120 23.29 12.22 26.27
C ASP A 1120 24.05 13.47 26.72
N GLN A 1121 23.37 14.38 27.40
CA GLN A 1121 23.91 15.67 27.85
C GLN A 1121 24.99 15.53 28.95
N SER A 1122 25.16 14.34 29.56
CA SER A 1122 26.27 14.09 30.49
C SER A 1122 27.63 13.94 29.79
N LYS A 1123 27.63 13.72 28.46
CA LYS A 1123 28.84 13.42 27.70
C LYS A 1123 29.61 14.69 27.34
N LYS A 1124 30.93 14.65 27.54
CA LYS A 1124 31.85 15.76 27.23
C LYS A 1124 32.95 15.35 26.25
N SER A 1125 33.55 16.33 25.59
CA SER A 1125 34.80 16.14 24.84
C SER A 1125 36.01 16.30 25.75
N LYS A 1126 37.06 15.48 25.55
CA LYS A 1126 38.31 15.48 26.32
C LYS A 1126 39.51 15.66 25.38
N ASN A 1127 40.60 16.27 25.85
CA ASN A 1127 41.88 16.30 25.12
C ASN A 1127 42.53 14.91 25.10
N ALA A 1128 42.96 14.44 23.93
CA ALA A 1128 43.65 13.16 23.76
C ALA A 1128 45.14 13.23 24.15
N ASP A 1129 45.70 12.14 24.68
CA ASP A 1129 47.15 11.93 24.74
C ASP A 1129 47.66 11.33 23.42
N GLY A 1130 47.75 12.19 22.40
CA GLY A 1130 48.09 11.79 21.04
C GLY A 1130 48.20 12.97 20.07
N ALA A 1131 48.48 12.67 18.80
CA ALA A 1131 48.61 13.64 17.73
C ALA A 1131 47.69 13.32 16.55
N LEU A 1132 47.22 14.37 15.88
CA LEU A 1132 46.71 14.34 14.52
C LEU A 1132 47.89 14.60 13.58
N MET A 1133 48.33 13.55 12.89
CA MET A 1133 49.35 13.57 11.83
C MET A 1133 48.72 14.17 10.56
N HIS A 1134 49.10 15.39 10.19
CA HIS A 1134 48.49 16.15 9.10
C HIS A 1134 49.48 16.32 7.93
N LEU A 1135 49.36 15.48 6.91
CA LEU A 1135 50.28 15.31 5.78
C LEU A 1135 49.99 16.31 4.65
N ARG A 1136 50.14 17.61 4.94
CA ARG A 1136 49.86 18.66 3.96
C ARG A 1136 50.87 18.62 2.81
N PHE A 1137 50.39 18.64 1.56
CA PHE A 1137 51.23 18.60 0.35
C PHE A 1137 52.46 19.54 0.41
N ASN A 1138 52.25 20.80 0.78
CA ASN A 1138 53.27 21.85 0.85
C ASN A 1138 53.90 22.02 2.26
N ALA A 1139 53.80 21.02 3.15
CA ALA A 1139 54.38 21.11 4.50
C ALA A 1139 55.90 21.33 4.51
N LYS A 1140 56.60 20.96 3.42
CA LYS A 1140 58.05 21.22 3.27
C LYS A 1140 58.38 22.69 3.03
N ASP A 1141 57.45 23.46 2.48
CA ASP A 1141 57.63 24.85 2.07
C ASP A 1141 57.30 25.82 3.22
N PHE A 1142 57.00 25.27 4.39
CA PHE A 1142 56.78 26.00 5.63
C PHE A 1142 58.09 26.62 6.14
N LYS A 1143 57.99 27.82 6.71
CA LYS A 1143 59.13 28.60 7.24
C LYS A 1143 59.38 28.31 8.72
N GLU A 1144 58.44 27.62 9.34
CA GLU A 1144 58.44 27.17 10.72
C GLU A 1144 59.50 26.08 10.98
N LYS A 1145 60.01 25.98 12.21
CA LYS A 1145 61.12 25.07 12.53
C LYS A 1145 60.71 23.60 12.41
N ARG A 1146 61.61 22.77 11.88
CA ARG A 1146 61.52 21.30 12.01
C ARG A 1146 61.68 20.93 13.49
N VAL A 1147 60.81 20.07 14.01
CA VAL A 1147 60.83 19.59 15.41
C VAL A 1147 60.76 18.06 15.46
N SER A 1148 61.21 17.47 16.58
CA SER A 1148 61.09 16.04 16.83
C SER A 1148 59.88 15.76 17.73
N LYS A 1149 59.04 14.78 17.36
CA LYS A 1149 57.89 14.32 18.15
C LYS A 1149 57.80 12.79 18.11
N PRO A 1150 57.34 12.11 19.18
CA PRO A 1150 57.43 10.65 19.32
C PRO A 1150 56.34 9.87 18.58
N PHE A 1151 55.72 10.44 17.54
CA PHE A 1151 54.55 9.87 16.86
C PHE A 1151 54.93 9.23 15.52
N GLN A 1152 54.30 8.10 15.20
CA GLN A 1152 54.46 7.38 13.94
C GLN A 1152 53.08 7.02 13.36
N PHE A 1153 53.00 6.83 12.04
CA PHE A 1153 51.74 6.46 11.37
C PHE A 1153 51.22 5.08 11.79
N PHE A 1154 52.13 4.11 11.94
CA PHE A 1154 51.83 2.74 12.30
C PHE A 1154 52.31 2.46 13.74
N PRO A 1155 51.52 1.77 14.59
CA PRO A 1155 51.89 1.49 15.97
C PRO A 1155 52.95 0.38 16.09
N SER A 1156 53.12 -0.45 15.06
CA SER A 1156 54.22 -1.40 14.92
C SER A 1156 54.48 -1.76 13.45
N THR A 1157 55.60 -2.44 13.16
CA THR A 1157 55.90 -3.06 11.85
C THR A 1157 55.87 -2.15 10.61
N THR A 1158 56.21 -0.87 10.74
CA THR A 1158 56.22 0.16 9.67
C THR A 1158 56.77 -0.32 8.32
N SER A 1159 57.88 -1.07 8.30
CA SER A 1159 58.46 -1.64 7.07
C SER A 1159 57.52 -2.60 6.32
N GLN A 1160 56.70 -3.37 7.03
CA GLN A 1160 55.70 -4.27 6.45
C GLN A 1160 54.54 -3.47 5.83
N HIS A 1161 54.05 -2.43 6.51
CA HIS A 1161 53.02 -1.56 5.94
C HIS A 1161 53.51 -0.84 4.66
N ILE A 1162 54.78 -0.42 4.62
CA ILE A 1162 55.39 0.15 3.40
C ILE A 1162 55.43 -0.89 2.26
N GLN A 1163 55.77 -2.15 2.57
CA GLN A 1163 55.74 -3.23 1.58
C GLN A 1163 54.31 -3.57 1.11
N ASN A 1164 53.31 -3.50 2.00
CA ASN A 1164 51.90 -3.65 1.65
C ASN A 1164 51.45 -2.55 0.67
N MET A 1165 51.76 -1.28 0.97
CA MET A 1165 51.44 -0.15 0.08
C MET A 1165 52.09 -0.31 -1.30
N LYS A 1166 53.38 -0.68 -1.37
CA LYS A 1166 54.08 -1.00 -2.64
C LYS A 1166 53.43 -2.15 -3.41
N THR A 1167 52.89 -3.15 -2.70
CA THR A 1167 52.22 -4.31 -3.32
C THR A 1167 50.85 -3.92 -3.88
N THR A 1168 50.03 -3.18 -3.11
CA THR A 1168 48.76 -2.60 -3.58
C THR A 1168 48.97 -1.77 -4.86
N ILE A 1169 50.01 -0.94 -4.91
CA ILE A 1169 50.32 -0.10 -6.08
C ILE A 1169 50.75 -0.95 -7.28
N ARG A 1170 51.52 -2.03 -7.07
CA ARG A 1170 51.86 -2.96 -8.14
C ARG A 1170 50.63 -3.69 -8.70
N ASN A 1171 49.68 -4.06 -7.84
CA ASN A 1171 48.42 -4.68 -8.27
C ASN A 1171 47.54 -3.70 -9.06
N LEU A 1172 47.54 -2.42 -8.68
CA LEU A 1172 46.75 -1.36 -9.31
C LEU A 1172 47.33 -0.85 -10.64
N PHE A 1173 48.65 -0.66 -10.74
CA PHE A 1173 49.30 0.05 -11.84
C PHE A 1173 50.51 -0.69 -12.46
N GLY A 1174 50.77 -1.94 -12.06
CA GLY A 1174 51.91 -2.71 -12.53
C GLY A 1174 53.26 -2.16 -12.05
N THR A 1175 54.29 -2.23 -12.89
CA THR A 1175 55.65 -1.79 -12.54
C THR A 1175 55.88 -0.29 -12.67
N SER A 1176 54.92 0.47 -13.20
CA SER A 1176 55.11 1.87 -13.61
C SER A 1176 53.90 2.72 -13.22
N PRO A 1177 53.76 3.08 -11.92
CA PRO A 1177 52.62 3.85 -11.43
C PRO A 1177 52.56 5.27 -12.01
N PRO A 1178 51.35 5.82 -12.23
CA PRO A 1178 51.17 7.14 -12.85
C PRO A 1178 51.58 8.28 -11.91
N ALA A 1179 52.27 9.28 -12.46
CA ALA A 1179 52.62 10.50 -11.75
C ALA A 1179 51.38 11.35 -11.45
N VAL A 1180 51.37 12.05 -10.30
CA VAL A 1180 50.25 12.93 -9.93
C VAL A 1180 50.29 14.22 -10.76
N PRO A 1181 49.16 14.65 -11.37
CA PRO A 1181 49.05 15.95 -12.04
C PRO A 1181 48.94 17.08 -11.00
N LEU A 1182 50.08 17.44 -10.39
CA LEU A 1182 50.16 18.45 -9.33
C LEU A 1182 49.94 19.88 -9.83
N ASN A 1183 50.19 20.15 -11.11
CA ASN A 1183 49.91 21.43 -11.77
C ASN A 1183 48.42 21.84 -11.72
N VAL A 1184 47.51 20.89 -11.54
CA VAL A 1184 46.08 21.13 -11.37
C VAL A 1184 45.78 21.88 -10.05
N ILE A 1185 46.64 21.73 -9.03
CA ILE A 1185 46.52 22.44 -7.74
C ILE A 1185 46.66 23.95 -7.96
N ASP A 1186 47.54 24.38 -8.87
CA ASP A 1186 47.70 25.81 -9.20
C ASP A 1186 46.48 26.39 -9.92
N VAL A 1187 45.75 25.57 -10.69
CA VAL A 1187 44.54 26.01 -11.40
C VAL A 1187 43.39 26.24 -10.40
N ILE A 1188 43.16 25.30 -9.47
CA ILE A 1188 42.11 25.48 -8.46
C ILE A 1188 42.43 26.64 -7.52
N ASN A 1189 43.70 26.82 -7.11
CA ASN A 1189 44.12 27.97 -6.30
C ASN A 1189 43.86 29.30 -7.02
N LYS A 1190 44.30 29.44 -8.29
CA LYS A 1190 44.04 30.64 -9.10
C LYS A 1190 42.54 30.90 -9.32
N CYS A 1191 41.72 29.86 -9.39
CA CYS A 1191 40.26 30.03 -9.36
C CYS A 1191 39.81 30.60 -8.02
N VAL A 1192 40.18 29.97 -6.90
CA VAL A 1192 39.80 30.37 -5.53
C VAL A 1192 40.15 31.83 -5.24
N ASP A 1193 41.35 32.28 -5.61
CA ASP A 1193 41.78 33.68 -5.47
C ASP A 1193 40.88 34.64 -6.28
N ARG A 1194 40.50 34.23 -7.50
CA ARG A 1194 39.66 35.00 -8.42
C ARG A 1194 38.19 35.11 -7.98
N ILE A 1195 37.63 34.10 -7.30
CA ILE A 1195 36.28 34.19 -6.70
C ILE A 1195 36.32 35.00 -5.40
N GLY A 1196 37.33 34.79 -4.55
CA GLY A 1196 37.52 35.56 -3.31
C GLY A 1196 37.74 37.05 -3.57
N GLY A 1197 38.55 37.40 -4.56
CA GLY A 1197 38.76 38.79 -5.01
C GLY A 1197 37.52 39.48 -5.61
N LYS A 1198 36.42 38.74 -5.83
CA LYS A 1198 35.11 39.27 -6.23
C LYS A 1198 34.08 39.27 -5.09
N GLY A 1199 34.43 38.81 -3.89
CA GLY A 1199 33.51 38.69 -2.76
C GLY A 1199 32.40 37.64 -2.98
N LEU A 1200 32.61 36.69 -3.87
CA LEU A 1200 31.66 35.62 -4.19
C LEU A 1200 31.85 34.42 -3.24
N CYS A 1201 30.83 33.56 -3.16
CA CYS A 1201 30.94 32.28 -2.46
C CYS A 1201 32.10 31.45 -3.04
N HIS A 1202 33.00 30.88 -2.24
CA HIS A 1202 34.01 29.96 -2.80
C HIS A 1202 33.43 28.55 -3.03
N SER A 1203 32.33 28.46 -3.79
CA SER A 1203 31.78 27.19 -4.26
C SER A 1203 32.65 26.64 -5.39
N THR A 1204 33.73 25.94 -5.02
CA THR A 1204 34.69 25.37 -5.98
C THR A 1204 34.08 24.30 -6.88
N GLY A 1205 33.00 23.64 -6.44
CA GLY A 1205 32.24 22.67 -7.23
C GLY A 1205 31.82 23.23 -8.59
N GLY A 1206 30.95 24.25 -8.60
CA GLY A 1206 30.48 24.92 -9.82
C GLY A 1206 31.36 26.09 -10.30
N LEU A 1207 31.73 27.04 -9.43
CA LEU A 1207 32.39 28.29 -9.87
C LEU A 1207 33.84 28.13 -10.36
N CYS A 1208 34.45 26.96 -10.13
CA CYS A 1208 35.72 26.57 -10.75
C CYS A 1208 35.57 25.48 -11.82
N LYS A 1209 34.38 24.93 -12.05
CA LYS A 1209 34.20 23.76 -12.95
C LYS A 1209 34.80 24.02 -14.34
N ALA A 1210 34.51 25.18 -14.92
CA ALA A 1210 34.98 25.57 -16.25
C ALA A 1210 36.50 25.87 -16.35
N ASP A 1211 37.22 25.98 -15.23
CA ASP A 1211 38.68 26.00 -15.19
C ASP A 1211 39.24 24.59 -15.03
N MET A 1212 38.61 23.78 -14.17
CA MET A 1212 39.03 22.40 -13.89
C MET A 1212 38.80 21.49 -15.09
N ASP A 1213 37.66 21.61 -15.80
CA ASP A 1213 37.35 20.92 -17.07
C ASP A 1213 38.39 21.19 -18.17
N LYS A 1214 39.15 22.29 -18.08
CA LYS A 1214 40.24 22.64 -19.00
C LYS A 1214 41.62 22.18 -18.49
N ALA A 1215 41.74 21.89 -17.20
CA ALA A 1215 42.98 21.51 -16.55
C ALA A 1215 43.25 20.00 -16.60
N TYR A 1216 42.19 19.18 -16.58
CA TYR A 1216 42.31 17.72 -16.59
C TYR A 1216 41.02 17.01 -17.03
N ASP A 1217 41.14 15.72 -17.37
CA ASP A 1217 40.05 14.81 -17.69
C ASP A 1217 39.49 14.16 -16.40
N TRP A 1218 38.31 14.59 -15.98
CA TRP A 1218 37.69 14.23 -14.71
C TRP A 1218 36.65 13.12 -14.85
N VAL A 1219 36.73 12.13 -13.97
CA VAL A 1219 35.58 11.29 -13.66
C VAL A 1219 34.69 12.08 -12.70
N TYR A 1220 33.41 12.21 -13.04
CA TYR A 1220 32.37 12.87 -12.24
C TYR A 1220 31.35 11.85 -11.72
N ASP A 1221 30.62 12.21 -10.67
CA ASP A 1221 29.34 11.59 -10.34
C ASP A 1221 28.18 12.29 -11.06
N GLU A 1222 27.36 11.49 -11.73
CA GLU A 1222 26.18 11.92 -12.50
C GLU A 1222 24.85 11.37 -11.91
N THR A 1223 24.89 10.84 -10.68
CA THR A 1223 23.71 10.31 -9.97
C THR A 1223 22.57 11.33 -9.91
N LYS A 1224 21.32 10.88 -10.11
CA LYS A 1224 20.11 11.73 -10.12
C LYS A 1224 19.11 11.27 -9.07
N GLY A 1225 18.31 12.20 -8.54
CA GLY A 1225 17.30 11.92 -7.52
C GLY A 1225 17.84 11.75 -6.09
N LEU A 1226 19.15 11.96 -5.87
CA LEU A 1226 19.76 11.99 -4.54
C LEU A 1226 19.34 13.24 -3.74
N PHE A 1227 19.07 14.33 -4.47
CA PHE A 1227 18.57 15.60 -3.97
C PHE A 1227 17.23 15.95 -4.67
N LEU A 1228 16.26 16.50 -3.93
CA LEU A 1228 14.82 16.60 -4.29
C LEU A 1228 14.22 17.99 -4.06
#